data_AF-A0A1Q4FCC6-F1
#
_entry.id   AF-A0A1Q4FCC6-F1
#
_cell.length_a   1.000
_cell.length_b   1.000
_cell.length_c   1.000
_cell.angle_alpha   90.00
_cell.angle_beta   90.00
_cell.angle_gamma   90.00
#
_symmetry.space_group_name_H-M   'P 1'
#
loop_
_entity.id
_entity.type
_entity.pdbx_description
1 polymer ?
#
loop_
_entity_poly.entity_id
_entity_poly.type
_entity_poly.pdbx_seq_one_letter_code
_entity_poly.pdbx_strand_id
1 'polypeptide(L)'
;MFPGLAALRIHARGGLLQSTIHHPTFEAEPMTLKMLPFALALALCPMIAGAEQAAATPASETSSDWAAWGGTVALRLNENLLGSMGMSIQSRAGKLPADAARLTDGLNARQALGSELFALRESGSLQFRAERGSFVGFLGGSLQARGGYVLALEDGSTIPLVDFRLRPNARDPLYLDVVSGDGKVWFYIDKLMYELVRDNRVLAVYTADMRVAPELARRSGHPEMVNAPIGDMEILTQVTRQGGGGAKDALGTPSPSHYHGEQVAGQPPGVVYEADLFMQNISVSRMRSTGTTGHGGSGNVVFAPSSTLKNNVNAGTAAVSVPGQGALGTSSALWTAWIPWHGKFSGTFAPYNNDQHPYLIWNMYRVNADGSIEQIGRSGVKHAWLTTNGGCASGENFDSHILGRSCSDTYSTGNNDANQDLSFRSEIIPATGQWGRCHSLFDPGCIGSNTNSFPSDDGYVRRMVVNETQISNTVNPGASYLFDSWYLARQDINIYNSMATVTGTPTYSAGNWVFAGVSNFKLGSVTDRWVENLPANTVAQNSELAVAEGHTKVAVRAVDLGNGQTTYHYAVHNLDFSRAQTAGAEPNLDVLSNKGFDRFRIALPAGVSVISSKFSDGDLTSSNDWTFSSAGGFLTWTAPAGASLDWGSLYSFSVTTNGAPAPGSSELRPATAGLQSSFSVPILVPGSDIIFQDGFETP
;
A
#
# COMPACT_ATOMS: atom_id res chain seq x y z
N MET A 1 27.48 -60.98 11.48
CA MET A 1 28.16 -61.74 10.39
C MET A 1 28.90 -60.76 9.50
N PHE A 2 29.91 -61.23 8.77
CA PHE A 2 30.91 -60.37 8.11
C PHE A 2 30.37 -59.60 6.87
N PRO A 3 30.99 -58.44 6.53
CA PRO A 3 30.73 -57.66 5.32
C PRO A 3 31.71 -58.01 4.17
N GLY A 4 31.56 -57.37 3.01
CA GLY A 4 32.57 -57.29 1.93
C GLY A 4 32.38 -56.00 1.12
N LEU A 5 33.40 -55.15 0.92
CA LEU A 5 34.58 -55.28 0.02
C LEU A 5 34.22 -54.98 -1.45
N ALA A 6 34.96 -54.18 -2.24
CA ALA A 6 36.22 -53.43 -2.09
C ALA A 6 36.14 -52.18 -3.03
N ALA A 7 36.64 -50.98 -2.75
CA ALA A 7 38.02 -50.52 -2.54
C ALA A 7 38.98 -50.71 -3.75
N LEU A 8 39.36 -49.62 -4.44
CA LEU A 8 40.73 -49.46 -4.99
C LEU A 8 41.18 -48.00 -5.23
N ARG A 9 42.51 -47.81 -5.19
CA ARG A 9 43.31 -46.59 -5.45
C ARG A 9 44.12 -46.81 -6.77
N ILE A 10 44.93 -45.91 -7.35
CA ILE A 10 45.50 -44.61 -6.90
C ILE A 10 45.91 -43.72 -8.11
N HIS A 11 45.82 -42.39 -7.96
CA HIS A 11 46.69 -41.34 -8.56
C HIS A 11 47.11 -41.32 -10.06
N ALA A 12 46.75 -40.20 -10.71
CA ALA A 12 47.66 -39.16 -11.28
C ALA A 12 48.16 -39.14 -12.76
N ARG A 13 47.99 -37.93 -13.33
CA ARG A 13 48.75 -37.20 -14.38
C ARG A 13 48.71 -37.65 -15.86
N GLY A 14 48.13 -36.76 -16.68
CA GLY A 14 48.87 -36.12 -17.79
C GLY A 14 48.26 -36.23 -19.19
N GLY A 15 47.87 -35.09 -19.80
CA GLY A 15 47.51 -35.00 -21.22
C GLY A 15 46.69 -33.75 -21.56
N LEU A 16 47.14 -32.95 -22.53
CA LEU A 16 46.48 -31.70 -22.96
C LEU A 16 45.27 -31.98 -23.88
N LEU A 17 44.30 -31.05 -23.89
CA LEU A 17 43.90 -30.32 -25.10
C LEU A 17 42.98 -29.13 -24.75
N GLN A 18 43.33 -27.94 -25.22
CA GLN A 18 42.47 -26.75 -25.19
C GLN A 18 41.67 -26.66 -26.49
N SER A 19 40.44 -26.15 -26.42
CA SER A 19 39.82 -25.45 -27.55
C SER A 19 39.00 -24.26 -27.06
N THR A 20 39.23 -23.11 -27.70
CA THR A 20 38.50 -21.85 -27.52
C THR A 20 37.70 -21.55 -28.77
N ILE A 21 36.47 -21.06 -28.62
CA ILE A 21 35.70 -20.45 -29.72
C ILE A 21 35.08 -19.15 -29.22
N HIS A 22 35.34 -18.06 -29.93
CA HIS A 22 34.71 -16.75 -29.74
C HIS A 22 33.43 -16.62 -30.59
N HIS A 23 32.47 -15.82 -30.12
CA HIS A 23 31.43 -15.23 -30.95
C HIS A 23 31.53 -13.68 -30.89
N PRO A 24 31.54 -12.98 -32.04
CA PRO A 24 31.47 -11.52 -32.08
C PRO A 24 30.04 -11.00 -32.31
N THR A 25 29.88 -9.71 -32.04
CA THR A 25 28.67 -8.88 -32.15
C THR A 25 28.29 -8.49 -33.58
N PHE A 26 27.03 -8.11 -33.79
CA PHE A 26 26.58 -7.41 -35.00
C PHE A 26 25.71 -6.19 -34.64
N GLU A 27 26.15 -5.01 -35.10
CA GLU A 27 25.29 -3.83 -35.31
C GLU A 27 24.80 -3.83 -36.76
N ALA A 28 23.73 -3.08 -37.06
CA ALA A 28 23.20 -2.96 -38.41
C ALA A 28 22.67 -1.55 -38.71
N GLU A 29 23.16 -0.94 -39.79
CA GLU A 29 22.52 0.18 -40.49
C GLU A 29 22.97 0.21 -41.98
N PRO A 30 22.42 1.04 -42.89
CA PRO A 30 21.59 0.48 -43.97
C PRO A 30 22.10 0.79 -45.39
N MET A 31 21.41 0.27 -46.41
CA MET A 31 21.76 0.57 -47.81
C MET A 31 20.52 0.75 -48.72
N THR A 32 20.54 1.82 -49.53
CA THR A 32 19.53 2.20 -50.52
C THR A 32 20.11 2.13 -51.95
N LEU A 33 19.34 1.72 -52.97
CA LEU A 33 19.48 2.26 -54.36
C LEU A 33 18.37 1.84 -55.38
N LYS A 34 17.73 2.87 -56.00
CA LYS A 34 17.31 3.10 -57.43
C LYS A 34 16.70 1.93 -58.28
N MET A 35 15.51 2.06 -58.88
CA MET A 35 15.13 2.76 -60.16
C MET A 35 15.86 2.25 -61.42
N LEU A 36 15.32 2.03 -62.64
CA LEU A 36 14.03 2.27 -63.39
C LEU A 36 14.08 1.34 -64.67
N PRO A 37 13.41 1.53 -65.85
CA PRO A 37 12.04 1.96 -66.25
C PRO A 37 11.32 1.00 -67.27
N PHE A 38 10.03 1.25 -67.62
CA PHE A 38 9.59 1.58 -69.02
C PHE A 38 8.08 1.97 -69.16
N ALA A 39 7.79 2.68 -70.25
CA ALA A 39 6.54 3.32 -70.71
C ALA A 39 5.59 2.38 -71.52
N LEU A 40 4.41 2.72 -72.08
CA LEU A 40 3.34 3.76 -71.93
C LEU A 40 2.26 3.42 -73.00
N ALA A 41 0.95 3.53 -72.72
CA ALA A 41 -0.08 3.66 -73.77
C ALA A 41 -1.40 4.30 -73.25
N LEU A 42 -1.97 5.25 -74.00
CA LEU A 42 -3.30 5.85 -73.77
C LEU A 42 -4.35 5.24 -74.72
N ALA A 43 -5.61 5.14 -74.26
CA ALA A 43 -6.80 5.12 -75.10
C ALA A 43 -7.99 5.77 -74.36
N LEU A 44 -8.96 6.33 -75.12
CA LEU A 44 -9.97 7.27 -74.61
C LEU A 44 -11.21 6.62 -73.96
N CYS A 45 -11.89 7.42 -73.14
CA CYS A 45 -13.19 7.17 -72.50
C CYS A 45 -14.35 7.11 -73.53
N PRO A 46 -15.51 6.52 -73.18
CA PRO A 46 -16.56 7.34 -72.56
C PRO A 46 -17.26 6.69 -71.35
N MET A 47 -17.88 7.53 -70.52
CA MET A 47 -18.66 7.12 -69.34
C MET A 47 -19.95 6.38 -69.72
N ILE A 48 -20.22 5.27 -69.04
CA ILE A 48 -21.57 4.75 -68.83
C ILE A 48 -21.72 4.48 -67.33
N ALA A 49 -22.72 5.11 -66.70
CA ALA A 49 -23.06 4.83 -65.32
C ALA A 49 -23.74 3.46 -65.22
N GLY A 50 -23.10 2.51 -64.53
CA GLY A 50 -23.63 1.21 -64.17
C GLY A 50 -23.42 0.98 -62.69
N ALA A 51 -24.47 0.60 -61.96
CA ALA A 51 -24.39 0.36 -60.53
C ALA A 51 -23.61 -0.93 -60.24
N GLU A 52 -22.35 -0.82 -59.82
CA GLU A 52 -21.63 -1.96 -59.26
C GLU A 52 -22.16 -2.25 -57.84
N GLN A 53 -22.89 -3.35 -57.76
CA GLN A 53 -23.36 -3.94 -56.53
C GLN A 53 -22.16 -4.55 -55.81
N ALA A 54 -21.42 -3.71 -55.06
CA ALA A 54 -20.32 -4.16 -54.23
C ALA A 54 -20.81 -5.28 -53.31
N ALA A 55 -20.29 -6.50 -53.53
CA ALA A 55 -20.63 -7.64 -52.72
C ALA A 55 -20.27 -7.32 -51.27
N ALA A 56 -21.29 -7.22 -50.41
CA ALA A 56 -21.09 -7.00 -49.00
C ALA A 56 -20.28 -8.17 -48.43
N THR A 57 -19.01 -7.94 -48.15
CA THR A 57 -18.25 -8.80 -47.23
C THR A 57 -19.08 -8.89 -45.96
N PRO A 58 -19.53 -10.08 -45.52
CA PRO A 58 -20.29 -10.18 -44.28
C PRO A 58 -19.38 -9.68 -43.17
N ALA A 59 -19.75 -8.55 -42.58
CA ALA A 59 -19.01 -8.02 -41.45
C ALA A 59 -19.05 -9.06 -40.34
N SER A 60 -17.87 -9.40 -39.81
CA SER A 60 -17.74 -10.23 -38.61
C SER A 60 -18.11 -9.40 -37.38
N GLU A 61 -19.34 -8.87 -37.34
CA GLU A 61 -19.90 -8.15 -36.21
C GLU A 61 -20.43 -9.13 -35.15
N THR A 62 -19.52 -9.78 -34.45
CA THR A 62 -19.74 -10.05 -33.03
C THR A 62 -19.22 -8.84 -32.26
N SER A 63 -20.04 -7.80 -32.11
CA SER A 63 -19.60 -6.59 -31.39
C SER A 63 -19.28 -6.93 -29.94
N SER A 64 -18.00 -6.94 -29.58
CA SER A 64 -17.48 -7.17 -28.23
C SER A 64 -17.86 -6.09 -27.22
N ASP A 65 -18.43 -5.00 -27.71
CA ASP A 65 -18.34 -3.70 -27.05
C ASP A 65 -19.58 -3.40 -26.22
N TRP A 66 -19.38 -3.35 -24.92
CA TRP A 66 -20.37 -2.92 -23.95
C TRP A 66 -20.61 -1.42 -24.08
N ALA A 67 -21.82 -0.97 -23.74
CA ALA A 67 -22.15 0.45 -23.71
C ALA A 67 -22.95 0.77 -22.44
N ALA A 68 -22.61 1.90 -21.79
CA ALA A 68 -23.32 2.41 -20.64
C ALA A 68 -23.58 3.92 -20.71
N TRP A 69 -24.69 4.37 -20.13
CA TRP A 69 -25.05 5.78 -19.97
C TRP A 69 -26.01 5.98 -18.78
N GLY A 70 -26.45 7.22 -18.51
CA GLY A 70 -27.38 7.51 -17.42
C GLY A 70 -26.85 7.13 -16.02
N GLY A 71 -27.71 7.18 -15.01
CA GLY A 71 -27.30 6.98 -13.62
C GLY A 71 -26.71 8.24 -12.97
N THR A 72 -25.66 8.09 -12.16
CA THR A 72 -25.10 9.16 -11.33
C THR A 72 -23.57 9.20 -11.34
N VAL A 73 -23.02 10.39 -11.13
CA VAL A 73 -21.59 10.62 -10.82
C VAL A 73 -21.50 11.40 -9.51
N ALA A 74 -20.70 10.93 -8.57
CA ALA A 74 -20.39 11.68 -7.35
C ALA A 74 -18.95 12.18 -7.43
N LEU A 75 -18.71 13.43 -7.00
CA LEU A 75 -17.39 14.05 -7.08
C LEU A 75 -17.05 14.74 -5.77
N ARG A 76 -15.87 14.46 -5.22
CA ARG A 76 -15.33 15.12 -4.03
C ARG A 76 -13.99 15.73 -4.37
N LEU A 77 -13.93 17.05 -4.46
CA LEU A 77 -12.67 17.78 -4.53
C LEU A 77 -12.17 18.06 -3.11
N ASN A 78 -10.89 17.83 -2.88
CA ASN A 78 -10.24 18.12 -1.60
C ASN A 78 -9.93 19.63 -1.53
N GLU A 79 -10.74 20.38 -0.78
CA GLU A 79 -10.63 21.84 -0.69
C GLU A 79 -9.27 22.33 -0.17
N ASN A 80 -8.54 21.52 0.62
CA ASN A 80 -7.18 21.86 1.07
C ASN A 80 -6.14 21.74 -0.05
N LEU A 81 -6.26 20.71 -0.89
CA LEU A 81 -5.40 20.53 -2.07
C LEU A 81 -5.77 21.51 -3.21
N LEU A 82 -7.04 21.90 -3.33
CA LEU A 82 -7.46 23.02 -4.20
C LEU A 82 -6.86 24.35 -3.73
N GLY A 83 -6.96 24.66 -2.43
CA GLY A 83 -6.39 25.88 -1.85
C GLY A 83 -4.88 25.96 -2.02
N SER A 84 -4.19 24.82 -1.95
CA SER A 84 -2.75 24.67 -2.27
C SER A 84 -2.36 25.01 -3.72
N MET A 85 -3.34 25.18 -4.60
CA MET A 85 -3.18 25.58 -6.02
C MET A 85 -3.82 26.94 -6.33
N GLY A 86 -4.17 27.74 -5.31
CA GLY A 86 -4.87 29.02 -5.49
C GLY A 86 -6.29 28.86 -6.05
N MET A 87 -6.97 27.76 -5.70
CA MET A 87 -8.33 27.45 -6.17
C MET A 87 -9.34 27.27 -5.04
N SER A 88 -10.59 27.63 -5.30
CA SER A 88 -11.72 27.38 -4.39
C SER A 88 -12.99 27.01 -5.15
N ILE A 89 -13.94 26.35 -4.48
CA ILE A 89 -15.25 26.02 -5.07
C ILE A 89 -16.18 27.23 -4.91
N GLN A 90 -16.46 27.92 -6.02
CA GLN A 90 -17.35 29.09 -6.03
C GLN A 90 -18.82 28.68 -5.99
N SER A 91 -19.20 27.65 -6.75
CA SER A 91 -20.58 27.15 -6.77
C SER A 91 -20.68 25.68 -7.18
N ARG A 92 -21.81 25.07 -6.81
CA ARG A 92 -22.19 23.67 -7.02
C ARG A 92 -23.51 23.66 -7.79
N ALA A 93 -23.47 23.49 -9.11
CA ALA A 93 -24.64 23.57 -9.98
C ALA A 93 -25.26 22.18 -10.20
N GLY A 94 -26.58 22.03 -10.15
CA GLY A 94 -27.26 20.77 -10.45
C GLY A 94 -27.03 19.62 -9.46
N LYS A 95 -26.51 19.91 -8.26
CA LYS A 95 -26.34 18.94 -7.17
C LYS A 95 -27.67 18.24 -6.83
N LEU A 96 -27.63 16.92 -6.73
CA LEU A 96 -28.70 16.08 -6.22
C LEU A 96 -28.68 16.03 -4.67
N PRO A 97 -29.81 15.71 -4.02
CA PRO A 97 -29.82 15.32 -2.61
C PRO A 97 -28.82 14.19 -2.29
N ALA A 98 -28.22 14.20 -1.10
CA ALA A 98 -27.20 13.21 -0.74
C ALA A 98 -27.74 11.77 -0.63
N ASP A 99 -29.03 11.67 -0.28
CA ASP A 99 -29.90 10.50 -0.19
C ASP A 99 -30.61 10.16 -1.51
N ALA A 100 -30.29 10.84 -2.62
CA ALA A 100 -30.85 10.48 -3.91
C ALA A 100 -30.44 9.05 -4.32
N ALA A 101 -31.39 8.31 -4.90
CA ALA A 101 -31.25 6.90 -5.20
C ALA A 101 -30.06 6.61 -6.13
N ARG A 102 -29.28 5.59 -5.77
CA ARG A 102 -28.12 5.08 -6.49
C ARG A 102 -28.44 3.72 -7.12
N LEU A 103 -27.83 3.41 -8.26
CA LEU A 103 -28.03 2.12 -8.95
C LEU A 103 -27.55 0.90 -8.12
N THR A 104 -26.75 1.15 -7.08
CA THR A 104 -26.17 0.17 -6.17
C THR A 104 -26.88 0.10 -4.81
N ASP A 105 -27.98 0.85 -4.60
CA ASP A 105 -28.76 0.78 -3.37
C ASP A 105 -29.25 -0.67 -3.13
N GLY A 106 -29.11 -1.14 -1.90
CA GLY A 106 -29.44 -2.51 -1.49
C GLY A 106 -28.45 -3.60 -1.92
N LEU A 107 -27.22 -3.25 -2.36
CA LEU A 107 -26.15 -4.22 -2.66
C LEU A 107 -25.09 -4.40 -1.54
N ASN A 108 -25.27 -3.79 -0.36
CA ASN A 108 -24.27 -3.74 0.71
C ASN A 108 -22.87 -3.23 0.25
N ALA A 109 -22.83 -2.47 -0.84
CA ALA A 109 -21.62 -1.94 -1.44
C ALA A 109 -21.23 -0.58 -0.84
N ARG A 110 -19.95 -0.20 -1.00
CA ARG A 110 -19.48 1.14 -0.62
C ARG A 110 -20.20 2.22 -1.43
N GLN A 111 -20.58 3.30 -0.76
CA GLN A 111 -21.06 4.53 -1.41
C GLN A 111 -20.09 5.69 -1.14
N ALA A 112 -19.97 6.60 -2.09
CA ALA A 112 -19.23 7.85 -1.95
C ALA A 112 -19.99 8.85 -1.04
N LEU A 113 -19.89 8.62 0.27
CA LEU A 113 -20.38 9.53 1.30
C LEU A 113 -19.46 10.76 1.41
N GLY A 114 -20.05 11.93 1.61
CA GLY A 114 -19.34 13.21 1.64
C GLY A 114 -18.97 13.79 0.26
N SER A 115 -19.46 13.19 -0.83
CA SER A 115 -19.25 13.63 -2.21
C SER A 115 -20.47 14.38 -2.77
N GLU A 116 -20.26 15.27 -3.73
CA GLU A 116 -21.34 15.98 -4.41
C GLU A 116 -21.89 15.13 -5.57
N LEU A 117 -23.17 14.77 -5.51
CA LEU A 117 -23.81 13.87 -6.46
C LEU A 117 -24.50 14.63 -7.60
N PHE A 118 -24.32 14.17 -8.84
CA PHE A 118 -24.91 14.73 -10.06
C PHE A 118 -25.52 13.63 -10.92
N ALA A 119 -26.60 13.94 -11.63
CA ALA A 119 -27.19 13.01 -12.59
C ALA A 119 -26.32 12.91 -13.86
N LEU A 120 -26.23 11.72 -14.45
CA LEU A 120 -25.65 11.52 -15.77
C LEU A 120 -26.73 11.65 -16.85
N ARG A 121 -26.35 12.11 -18.04
CA ARG A 121 -27.26 12.19 -19.18
C ARG A 121 -27.49 10.80 -19.78
N GLU A 122 -28.75 10.52 -20.13
CA GLU A 122 -29.18 9.39 -20.98
C GLU A 122 -28.96 9.75 -22.45
N SER A 123 -27.76 10.21 -22.79
CA SER A 123 -27.38 10.63 -24.14
C SER A 123 -25.87 10.61 -24.30
N GLY A 124 -25.36 9.89 -25.30
CA GLY A 124 -23.94 9.55 -25.40
C GLY A 124 -23.61 8.38 -24.47
N SER A 125 -23.06 7.31 -25.03
CA SER A 125 -22.62 6.15 -24.25
C SER A 125 -21.12 6.14 -24.08
N LEU A 126 -20.67 5.67 -22.93
CA LEU A 126 -19.29 5.23 -22.72
C LEU A 126 -19.22 3.76 -23.15
N GLN A 127 -18.25 3.45 -24.01
CA GLN A 127 -18.03 2.11 -24.54
C GLN A 127 -16.88 1.43 -23.78
N PHE A 128 -17.02 0.14 -23.48
CA PHE A 128 -16.02 -0.61 -22.74
C PHE A 128 -15.98 -2.09 -23.11
N ARG A 129 -14.92 -2.79 -22.67
CA ARG A 129 -14.76 -4.24 -22.78
C ARG A 129 -14.90 -4.87 -21.38
N ALA A 130 -15.57 -6.02 -21.33
CA ALA A 130 -15.56 -6.91 -20.19
C ALA A 130 -14.97 -8.27 -20.58
N GLU A 131 -14.25 -8.93 -19.67
CA GLU A 131 -13.72 -10.28 -19.84
C GLU A 131 -13.80 -11.03 -18.50
N ARG A 132 -14.09 -12.33 -18.56
CA ARG A 132 -14.19 -13.21 -17.38
C ARG A 132 -15.16 -12.68 -16.31
N GLY A 133 -16.18 -11.91 -16.70
CA GLY A 133 -17.15 -11.29 -15.80
C GLY A 133 -16.71 -9.98 -15.13
N SER A 134 -15.57 -9.41 -15.51
CA SER A 134 -15.07 -8.13 -14.99
C SER A 134 -14.88 -7.08 -16.10
N PHE A 135 -14.91 -5.81 -15.72
CA PHE A 135 -14.53 -4.69 -16.60
C PHE A 135 -13.02 -4.69 -16.84
N VAL A 136 -12.57 -4.41 -18.06
CA VAL A 136 -11.14 -4.46 -18.43
C VAL A 136 -10.62 -3.12 -18.98
N GLY A 137 -11.51 -2.23 -19.41
CA GLY A 137 -11.13 -0.92 -19.93
C GLY A 137 -12.15 -0.32 -20.89
N PHE A 138 -12.08 1.00 -21.02
CA PHE A 138 -12.88 1.79 -21.92
C PHE A 138 -12.32 1.72 -23.36
N LEU A 139 -13.22 1.82 -24.33
CA LEU A 139 -12.92 1.74 -25.77
C LEU A 139 -13.18 3.08 -26.48
N GLY A 140 -14.19 3.83 -26.06
CA GLY A 140 -14.61 5.06 -26.73
C GLY A 140 -15.85 5.70 -26.10
N GLY A 141 -16.37 6.73 -26.77
CA GLY A 141 -17.57 7.45 -26.34
C GLY A 141 -17.33 8.37 -25.13
N SER A 142 -18.41 8.70 -24.41
CA SER A 142 -18.33 9.55 -23.20
C SER A 142 -19.61 9.51 -22.38
N LEU A 143 -19.50 9.67 -21.05
CA LEU A 143 -20.61 10.09 -20.18
C LEU A 143 -20.61 11.62 -20.08
N GLN A 144 -21.78 12.23 -19.83
CA GLN A 144 -21.88 13.66 -19.53
C GLN A 144 -22.71 13.89 -18.26
N ALA A 145 -22.20 14.70 -17.34
CA ALA A 145 -22.92 15.12 -16.14
C ALA A 145 -24.03 16.14 -16.47
N ARG A 146 -24.98 16.26 -15.54
CA ARG A 146 -25.95 17.37 -15.44
C ARG A 146 -25.59 18.16 -14.19
N GLY A 147 -24.90 19.28 -14.36
CA GLY A 147 -24.30 20.03 -13.25
C GLY A 147 -22.79 19.81 -13.07
N GLY A 148 -22.27 20.19 -11.91
CA GLY A 148 -20.86 20.15 -11.57
C GLY A 148 -20.42 21.38 -10.77
N TYR A 149 -19.16 21.77 -10.91
CA TYR A 149 -18.55 22.87 -10.15
C TYR A 149 -18.23 24.09 -11.01
N VAL A 150 -18.26 25.26 -10.39
CA VAL A 150 -17.48 26.41 -10.86
C VAL A 150 -16.34 26.61 -9.86
N LEU A 151 -15.10 26.54 -10.35
CA LEU A 151 -13.91 26.78 -9.54
C LEU A 151 -13.47 28.23 -9.75
N ALA A 152 -13.19 28.96 -8.67
CA ALA A 152 -12.57 30.29 -8.74
C ALA A 152 -11.05 30.16 -8.58
N LEU A 153 -10.31 30.99 -9.31
CA LEU A 153 -8.86 31.13 -9.23
C LEU A 153 -8.48 32.44 -8.52
N GLU A 154 -7.26 32.51 -7.97
CA GLU A 154 -6.70 33.74 -7.36
C GLU A 154 -6.68 34.96 -8.30
N ASP A 155 -6.60 34.76 -9.63
CA ASP A 155 -6.67 35.85 -10.62
C ASP A 155 -8.09 36.43 -10.83
N GLY A 156 -9.07 35.96 -10.04
CA GLY A 156 -10.47 36.39 -10.11
C GLY A 156 -11.27 35.78 -11.25
N SER A 157 -10.64 34.96 -12.11
CA SER A 157 -11.33 34.21 -13.16
C SER A 157 -11.87 32.87 -12.65
N THR A 158 -12.57 32.14 -13.52
CA THR A 158 -13.22 30.88 -13.17
C THR A 158 -12.94 29.76 -14.18
N ILE A 159 -13.01 28.52 -13.69
CA ILE A 159 -13.03 27.31 -14.50
C ILE A 159 -14.43 26.69 -14.38
N PRO A 160 -15.26 26.74 -15.44
CA PRO A 160 -16.58 26.11 -15.45
C PRO A 160 -16.46 24.60 -15.72
N LEU A 161 -16.47 23.80 -14.66
CA LEU A 161 -16.57 22.34 -14.69
C LEU A 161 -18.04 21.90 -14.53
N VAL A 162 -18.95 22.62 -15.17
CA VAL A 162 -20.39 22.28 -15.26
C VAL A 162 -20.67 21.52 -16.56
N ASP A 163 -21.57 20.54 -16.50
CA ASP A 163 -21.92 19.64 -17.62
C ASP A 163 -20.69 18.95 -18.23
N PHE A 164 -19.70 18.64 -17.38
CA PHE A 164 -18.45 18.00 -17.77
C PHE A 164 -18.69 16.62 -18.39
N ARG A 165 -17.75 16.21 -19.26
CA ARG A 165 -17.75 14.89 -19.91
C ARG A 165 -16.64 14.03 -19.34
N LEU A 166 -16.95 12.75 -19.16
CA LEU A 166 -15.97 11.71 -18.87
C LEU A 166 -15.72 10.95 -20.16
N ARG A 167 -14.49 11.02 -20.69
CA ARG A 167 -14.09 10.43 -21.98
C ARG A 167 -12.85 9.55 -21.78
N PRO A 168 -12.73 8.39 -22.46
CA PRO A 168 -11.51 7.58 -22.43
C PRO A 168 -10.26 8.40 -22.74
N ASN A 169 -9.25 8.26 -21.90
CA ASN A 169 -7.94 8.89 -22.08
C ASN A 169 -7.07 8.03 -23.02
N ALA A 170 -6.33 8.67 -23.91
CA ALA A 170 -5.54 7.97 -24.94
C ALA A 170 -4.27 7.27 -24.41
N ARG A 171 -3.89 7.46 -23.14
CA ARG A 171 -2.67 6.89 -22.54
C ARG A 171 -2.89 5.51 -21.91
N ASP A 172 -4.08 5.27 -21.36
CA ASP A 172 -4.42 4.06 -20.60
C ASP A 172 -5.93 3.79 -20.68
N PRO A 173 -6.37 2.58 -21.04
CA PRO A 173 -7.79 2.26 -21.21
C PRO A 173 -8.60 2.26 -19.91
N LEU A 174 -7.97 2.31 -18.73
CA LEU A 174 -8.66 2.45 -17.45
C LEU A 174 -8.86 3.92 -17.05
N TYR A 175 -8.31 4.89 -17.80
CA TYR A 175 -8.32 6.30 -17.43
C TYR A 175 -9.46 7.06 -18.15
N LEU A 176 -10.11 8.01 -17.47
CA LEU A 176 -11.06 8.95 -18.09
C LEU A 176 -10.57 10.40 -17.91
N ASP A 177 -10.55 11.16 -19.00
CA ASP A 177 -10.45 12.62 -18.97
C ASP A 177 -11.73 13.25 -18.40
N VAL A 178 -11.59 14.25 -17.54
CA VAL A 178 -12.68 15.12 -17.08
C VAL A 178 -12.64 16.40 -17.91
N VAL A 179 -13.54 16.50 -18.88
CA VAL A 179 -13.53 17.52 -19.94
C VAL A 179 -14.64 18.55 -19.71
N SER A 180 -14.30 19.83 -19.64
CA SER A 180 -15.28 20.94 -19.53
C SER A 180 -16.01 21.22 -20.86
N GLY A 181 -17.03 22.09 -20.80
CA GLY A 181 -17.84 22.47 -21.97
C GLY A 181 -17.04 23.11 -23.13
N ASP A 182 -15.90 23.74 -22.84
CA ASP A 182 -14.95 24.32 -23.81
C ASP A 182 -13.97 23.28 -24.41
N GLY A 183 -14.09 22.00 -24.04
CA GLY A 183 -13.26 20.91 -24.57
C GLY A 183 -11.92 20.72 -23.86
N LYS A 184 -11.61 21.47 -22.81
CA LYS A 184 -10.36 21.33 -22.05
C LYS A 184 -10.39 20.18 -21.05
N VAL A 185 -9.26 19.50 -20.93
CA VAL A 185 -9.01 18.48 -19.90
C VAL A 185 -8.37 19.15 -18.69
N TRP A 186 -9.17 19.47 -17.67
CA TRP A 186 -8.66 20.05 -16.42
C TRP A 186 -8.16 18.98 -15.45
N PHE A 187 -8.78 17.80 -15.51
CA PHE A 187 -8.45 16.67 -14.66
C PHE A 187 -8.55 15.38 -15.46
N TYR A 188 -7.97 14.32 -14.94
CA TYR A 188 -8.28 12.95 -15.35
C TYR A 188 -8.50 12.10 -14.08
N ILE A 189 -9.14 10.94 -14.23
CA ILE A 189 -9.24 9.96 -13.15
C ILE A 189 -8.45 8.70 -13.48
N ASP A 190 -7.84 8.10 -12.46
CA ASP A 190 -7.17 6.80 -12.51
C ASP A 190 -7.44 5.96 -11.25
N LYS A 191 -6.83 4.77 -11.16
CA LYS A 191 -6.98 3.85 -10.01
C LYS A 191 -8.44 3.55 -9.65
N LEU A 192 -9.24 3.20 -10.66
CA LEU A 192 -10.65 2.86 -10.52
C LEU A 192 -10.80 1.59 -9.67
N MET A 193 -11.66 1.64 -8.65
CA MET A 193 -12.19 0.48 -7.95
C MET A 193 -13.59 0.20 -8.49
N TYR A 194 -13.78 -0.94 -9.16
CA TYR A 194 -14.97 -1.18 -9.98
C TYR A 194 -15.48 -2.61 -9.94
N GLU A 195 -16.75 -2.77 -10.32
CA GLU A 195 -17.38 -4.06 -10.60
C GLU A 195 -18.58 -3.92 -11.55
N LEU A 196 -19.00 -5.05 -12.13
CA LEU A 196 -20.25 -5.17 -12.87
C LEU A 196 -21.30 -5.82 -11.97
N VAL A 197 -22.38 -5.09 -11.68
CA VAL A 197 -23.43 -5.54 -10.73
C VAL A 197 -24.81 -5.58 -11.36
N ARG A 198 -25.79 -6.13 -10.61
CA ARG A 198 -27.17 -6.35 -11.06
C ARG A 198 -27.22 -7.14 -12.39
N ASP A 199 -26.59 -8.31 -12.42
CA ASP A 199 -26.45 -9.16 -13.63
C ASP A 199 -25.79 -8.40 -14.80
N ASN A 200 -24.69 -7.71 -14.49
CA ASN A 200 -23.94 -6.82 -15.38
C ASN A 200 -24.79 -5.68 -16.01
N ARG A 201 -25.86 -5.22 -15.35
CA ARG A 201 -26.70 -4.09 -15.81
C ARG A 201 -26.21 -2.74 -15.31
N VAL A 202 -25.23 -2.72 -14.40
CA VAL A 202 -24.61 -1.50 -13.87
C VAL A 202 -23.10 -1.69 -13.90
N LEU A 203 -22.38 -0.72 -14.48
CA LEU A 203 -20.95 -0.55 -14.23
C LEU A 203 -20.83 0.41 -13.04
N ALA A 204 -20.37 -0.12 -11.92
CA ALA A 204 -20.13 0.64 -10.71
C ALA A 204 -18.64 0.89 -10.56
N VAL A 205 -18.22 2.15 -10.58
CA VAL A 205 -16.91 2.62 -10.16
C VAL A 205 -17.10 3.33 -8.84
N TYR A 206 -16.78 2.67 -7.72
CA TYR A 206 -17.06 3.20 -6.38
C TYR A 206 -16.09 4.30 -5.94
N THR A 207 -14.89 4.30 -6.50
CA THR A 207 -13.92 5.39 -6.35
C THR A 207 -12.90 5.33 -7.48
N ALA A 208 -12.38 6.49 -7.86
CA ALA A 208 -11.21 6.68 -8.71
C ALA A 208 -10.47 7.93 -8.22
N ASP A 209 -9.13 7.92 -8.22
CA ASP A 209 -8.34 9.10 -7.87
C ASP A 209 -8.50 10.15 -8.98
N MET A 210 -8.91 11.36 -8.62
CA MET A 210 -8.94 12.50 -9.54
C MET A 210 -7.62 13.26 -9.45
N ARG A 211 -7.00 13.52 -10.59
CA ARG A 211 -5.66 14.11 -10.71
C ARG A 211 -5.63 15.36 -11.58
N VAL A 212 -4.74 16.27 -11.22
CA VAL A 212 -4.47 17.52 -11.95
C VAL A 212 -3.90 17.21 -13.33
N ALA A 213 -4.58 17.66 -14.39
CA ALA A 213 -4.05 17.57 -15.75
C ALA A 213 -3.08 18.72 -16.08
N PRO A 214 -2.19 18.59 -17.09
CA PRO A 214 -1.23 19.62 -17.46
C PRO A 214 -1.82 21.01 -17.76
N GLU A 215 -3.02 21.07 -18.36
CA GLU A 215 -3.68 22.35 -18.67
C GLU A 215 -4.17 23.07 -17.40
N LEU A 216 -4.59 22.33 -16.36
CA LEU A 216 -4.96 22.93 -15.07
C LEU A 216 -3.73 23.45 -14.33
N ALA A 217 -2.70 22.61 -14.17
CA ALA A 217 -1.43 22.99 -13.55
C ALA A 217 -0.84 24.26 -14.18
N ARG A 218 -0.87 24.34 -15.53
CA ARG A 218 -0.47 25.54 -16.28
C ARG A 218 -1.38 26.74 -16.04
N ARG A 219 -2.71 26.54 -15.93
CA ARG A 219 -3.68 27.63 -15.72
C ARG A 219 -3.64 28.22 -14.32
N SER A 220 -3.36 27.40 -13.30
CA SER A 220 -3.21 27.80 -11.90
C SER A 220 -1.80 28.27 -11.54
N GLY A 221 -0.82 28.16 -12.45
CA GLY A 221 0.57 28.56 -12.17
C GLY A 221 1.39 27.54 -11.36
N HIS A 222 0.90 26.30 -11.24
CA HIS A 222 1.49 25.22 -10.45
C HIS A 222 1.92 24.01 -11.31
N PRO A 223 2.89 24.15 -12.24
CA PRO A 223 3.35 23.07 -13.11
C PRO A 223 3.94 21.86 -12.35
N GLU A 224 4.39 22.05 -11.11
CA GLU A 224 4.86 21.00 -10.21
C GLU A 224 3.75 20.08 -9.70
N MET A 225 2.48 20.51 -9.78
CA MET A 225 1.31 19.76 -9.31
C MET A 225 0.70 18.84 -10.38
N VAL A 226 1.31 18.69 -11.56
CA VAL A 226 0.83 17.75 -12.59
C VAL A 226 0.79 16.31 -12.06
N ASN A 227 -0.33 15.62 -12.29
CA ASN A 227 -0.65 14.28 -11.77
C ASN A 227 -0.84 14.19 -10.24
N ALA A 228 -0.75 15.30 -9.50
CA ALA A 228 -1.07 15.30 -8.07
C ALA A 228 -2.55 14.94 -7.86
N PRO A 229 -2.89 14.13 -6.83
CA PRO A 229 -4.28 13.89 -6.47
C PRO A 229 -4.92 15.19 -5.98
N ILE A 230 -6.19 15.39 -6.32
CA ILE A 230 -6.97 16.59 -5.98
C ILE A 230 -8.37 16.24 -5.42
N GLY A 231 -8.77 14.98 -5.51
CA GLY A 231 -10.10 14.51 -5.15
C GLY A 231 -10.34 13.06 -5.57
N ASP A 232 -11.60 12.64 -5.53
CA ASP A 232 -12.07 11.33 -5.99
C ASP A 232 -13.45 11.40 -6.64
N MET A 233 -13.76 10.36 -7.44
CA MET A 233 -15.00 10.25 -8.21
C MET A 233 -15.63 8.86 -8.10
N GLU A 234 -16.95 8.81 -7.90
CA GLU A 234 -17.80 7.62 -8.07
C GLU A 234 -18.59 7.75 -9.37
N ILE A 235 -18.73 6.67 -10.13
CA ILE A 235 -19.52 6.62 -11.38
C ILE A 235 -20.41 5.38 -11.32
N LEU A 236 -21.72 5.56 -11.25
CA LEU A 236 -22.71 4.49 -11.28
C LEU A 236 -23.53 4.65 -12.56
N THR A 237 -23.23 3.87 -13.61
CA THR A 237 -23.83 4.03 -14.94
C THR A 237 -24.57 2.77 -15.38
N GLN A 238 -25.73 2.94 -16.04
CA GLN A 238 -26.54 1.83 -16.52
C GLN A 238 -25.95 1.25 -17.80
N VAL A 239 -25.71 -0.06 -17.82
CA VAL A 239 -25.30 -0.80 -19.02
C VAL A 239 -26.53 -1.00 -19.91
N THR A 240 -26.52 -0.35 -21.07
CA THR A 240 -27.60 -0.42 -22.07
C THR A 240 -27.32 -1.37 -23.22
N ARG A 241 -26.06 -1.79 -23.39
CA ARG A 241 -25.68 -2.91 -24.26
C ARG A 241 -24.62 -3.76 -23.56
N GLN A 242 -24.91 -5.04 -23.40
CA GLN A 242 -23.92 -6.04 -22.99
C GLN A 242 -23.24 -6.60 -24.24
N GLY A 243 -21.92 -6.70 -24.22
CA GLY A 243 -21.11 -7.39 -25.23
C GLY A 243 -20.70 -8.79 -24.77
N GLY A 244 -19.68 -9.35 -25.41
CA GLY A 244 -19.05 -10.61 -24.96
C GLY A 244 -18.31 -10.47 -23.62
N GLY A 245 -17.91 -11.58 -23.02
CA GLY A 245 -16.99 -11.60 -21.87
C GLY A 245 -17.56 -11.22 -20.49
N GLY A 246 -18.85 -10.85 -20.39
CA GLY A 246 -19.52 -10.60 -19.09
C GLY A 246 -19.88 -11.85 -18.28
N ALA A 247 -19.68 -13.04 -18.83
CA ALA A 247 -19.75 -14.28 -18.06
C ALA A 247 -18.39 -14.53 -17.38
N LYS A 248 -18.43 -14.93 -16.09
CA LYS A 248 -17.28 -15.55 -15.41
C LYS A 248 -16.89 -16.86 -16.10
N ASP A 249 -15.66 -17.33 -15.92
CA ASP A 249 -15.13 -18.51 -16.60
C ASP A 249 -15.99 -19.77 -16.38
N ALA A 250 -16.81 -20.11 -17.36
CA ALA A 250 -17.72 -21.26 -17.31
C ALA A 250 -17.00 -22.62 -17.35
N LEU A 251 -15.70 -22.65 -17.70
CA LEU A 251 -14.85 -23.84 -17.59
C LEU A 251 -14.39 -24.09 -16.14
N GLY A 252 -14.57 -23.12 -15.25
CA GLY A 252 -14.68 -23.38 -13.83
C GLY A 252 -16.01 -24.09 -13.55
N THR A 253 -16.01 -25.43 -13.63
CA THR A 253 -16.72 -26.25 -12.62
C THR A 253 -16.53 -25.52 -11.29
N PRO A 254 -17.59 -25.21 -10.50
CA PRO A 254 -17.46 -24.34 -9.33
C PRO A 254 -16.28 -24.86 -8.51
N SER A 255 -15.18 -24.10 -8.52
CA SER A 255 -13.95 -24.61 -7.95
C SER A 255 -14.29 -24.89 -6.49
N PRO A 256 -13.93 -26.07 -5.93
CA PRO A 256 -13.89 -26.14 -4.47
C PRO A 256 -13.09 -24.93 -4.01
N SER A 257 -13.55 -24.26 -2.97
CA SER A 257 -12.88 -23.06 -2.51
C SER A 257 -11.39 -23.35 -2.26
N HIS A 258 -10.58 -22.32 -2.50
CA HIS A 258 -9.15 -22.39 -2.27
C HIS A 258 -8.81 -21.59 -1.00
N TYR A 259 -9.60 -21.65 0.07
CA TYR A 259 -9.31 -20.92 1.30
C TYR A 259 -8.13 -21.54 2.05
N HIS A 260 -7.46 -20.72 2.86
CA HIS A 260 -6.32 -21.16 3.67
C HIS A 260 -6.71 -22.37 4.54
N GLY A 261 -5.91 -23.43 4.48
CA GLY A 261 -6.13 -24.68 5.22
C GLY A 261 -7.06 -25.69 4.55
N GLU A 262 -7.70 -25.35 3.42
CA GLU A 262 -8.48 -26.33 2.65
C GLU A 262 -7.57 -27.30 1.90
N GLN A 263 -7.95 -28.58 1.87
CA GLN A 263 -7.18 -29.64 1.19
C GLN A 263 -7.15 -29.42 -0.33
N VAL A 264 -5.95 -29.43 -0.91
CA VAL A 264 -5.78 -29.33 -2.37
C VAL A 264 -6.29 -30.60 -3.04
N ALA A 265 -7.21 -30.44 -4.00
CA ALA A 265 -7.81 -31.54 -4.73
C ALA A 265 -6.76 -32.33 -5.53
N GLY A 266 -6.81 -33.67 -5.43
CA GLY A 266 -5.87 -34.56 -6.12
C GLY A 266 -4.46 -34.64 -5.52
N GLN A 267 -4.17 -33.89 -4.46
CA GLN A 267 -2.90 -34.00 -3.71
C GLN A 267 -3.02 -34.97 -2.51
N PRO A 268 -1.90 -35.44 -1.95
CA PRO A 268 -1.90 -36.22 -0.72
C PRO A 268 -2.61 -35.50 0.45
N PRO A 269 -3.22 -36.24 1.40
CA PRO A 269 -3.81 -35.66 2.60
C PRO A 269 -2.80 -34.80 3.38
N GLY A 270 -3.22 -33.59 3.77
CA GLY A 270 -2.39 -32.61 4.47
C GLY A 270 -1.70 -31.58 3.57
N VAL A 271 -1.78 -31.72 2.24
CA VAL A 271 -1.40 -30.64 1.31
C VAL A 271 -2.57 -29.67 1.21
N VAL A 272 -2.38 -28.46 1.74
CA VAL A 272 -3.42 -27.42 1.83
C VAL A 272 -3.09 -26.18 1.01
N TYR A 273 -4.09 -25.36 0.73
CA TYR A 273 -3.87 -23.99 0.24
C TYR A 273 -3.41 -23.08 1.38
N GLU A 274 -2.52 -22.14 1.09
CA GLU A 274 -1.97 -21.19 2.06
C GLU A 274 -2.00 -19.76 1.49
N ALA A 275 -2.39 -18.79 2.32
CA ALA A 275 -2.48 -17.38 1.95
C ALA A 275 -1.11 -16.70 2.12
N ASP A 276 -0.66 -15.97 1.10
CA ASP A 276 0.62 -15.27 1.13
C ASP A 276 0.56 -14.02 0.23
N LEU A 277 0.63 -12.83 0.83
CA LEU A 277 0.51 -11.54 0.15
C LEU A 277 1.86 -10.89 -0.13
N PHE A 278 1.95 -10.24 -1.28
CA PHE A 278 3.14 -9.51 -1.69
C PHE A 278 2.78 -8.05 -1.99
N MET A 279 3.45 -7.10 -1.35
CA MET A 279 3.47 -5.73 -1.83
C MET A 279 4.24 -5.68 -3.16
N GLN A 280 3.74 -4.94 -4.15
CA GLN A 280 4.38 -4.80 -5.46
C GLN A 280 4.95 -3.41 -5.71
N ASN A 281 4.25 -2.38 -5.23
CA ASN A 281 4.60 -0.99 -5.53
C ASN A 281 4.01 -0.04 -4.49
N ILE A 282 4.74 1.04 -4.21
CA ILE A 282 4.30 2.16 -3.37
C ILE A 282 4.63 3.46 -4.11
N SER A 283 3.62 4.32 -4.29
CA SER A 283 3.84 5.75 -4.51
C SER A 283 3.31 6.53 -3.31
N VAL A 284 3.81 7.75 -3.09
CA VAL A 284 3.45 8.61 -1.96
C VAL A 284 2.92 9.93 -2.47
N SER A 285 1.91 10.50 -1.83
CA SER A 285 1.38 11.82 -2.17
C SER A 285 0.83 12.55 -0.95
N ARG A 286 0.97 13.88 -0.93
CA ARG A 286 0.39 14.73 0.11
C ARG A 286 -1.13 14.79 -0.08
N MET A 287 -1.87 14.62 1.00
CA MET A 287 -3.34 14.70 0.99
C MET A 287 -3.95 15.91 1.69
N ARG A 288 -3.16 16.64 2.49
CA ARG A 288 -3.51 17.93 3.10
C ARG A 288 -2.34 18.50 3.90
N SER A 289 -2.42 19.78 4.23
CA SER A 289 -1.56 20.43 5.23
C SER A 289 -2.29 21.57 5.97
N THR A 290 -1.86 21.89 7.19
CA THR A 290 -2.36 23.02 7.98
C THR A 290 -1.22 23.75 8.68
N GLY A 291 -1.29 25.09 8.75
CA GLY A 291 -0.29 25.94 9.40
C GLY A 291 1.11 25.89 8.79
N THR A 292 1.27 25.33 7.57
CA THR A 292 2.57 25.09 6.97
C THR A 292 3.24 26.38 6.49
N THR A 293 4.47 26.62 6.96
CA THR A 293 5.29 27.78 6.54
C THR A 293 6.64 27.39 5.93
N GLY A 294 6.92 26.09 5.82
CA GLY A 294 8.12 25.52 5.21
C GLY A 294 9.16 25.07 6.24
N HIS A 295 10.43 25.18 5.87
CA HIS A 295 11.54 24.51 6.55
C HIS A 295 11.73 24.82 8.04
N GLY A 296 11.24 25.95 8.54
CA GLY A 296 11.27 26.32 9.97
C GLY A 296 9.91 26.38 10.63
N GLY A 297 8.85 25.95 9.93
CA GLY A 297 7.48 25.97 10.43
C GLY A 297 7.18 24.82 11.39
N SER A 298 6.03 24.93 12.05
CA SER A 298 5.47 23.93 12.96
C SER A 298 4.14 23.36 12.45
N GLY A 299 3.84 23.55 11.16
CA GLY A 299 2.64 23.04 10.53
C GLY A 299 2.60 21.51 10.46
N ASN A 300 1.43 21.00 10.13
CA ASN A 300 1.18 19.57 9.98
C ASN A 300 0.93 19.22 8.51
N VAL A 301 1.54 18.14 8.04
CA VAL A 301 1.38 17.60 6.68
C VAL A 301 0.86 16.17 6.79
N VAL A 302 -0.06 15.79 5.89
CA VAL A 302 -0.48 14.39 5.74
C VAL A 302 0.01 13.84 4.43
N PHE A 303 0.61 12.65 4.47
CA PHE A 303 0.85 11.82 3.29
C PHE A 303 0.04 10.53 3.38
N ALA A 304 -0.36 10.03 2.21
CA ALA A 304 -0.92 8.69 2.05
C ALA A 304 -0.25 8.00 0.84
N PRO A 305 -0.25 6.66 0.79
CA PRO A 305 0.29 5.93 -0.33
C PRO A 305 -0.77 5.65 -1.40
N SER A 306 -0.33 5.38 -2.62
CA SER A 306 -0.99 4.34 -3.43
C SER A 306 -0.17 3.06 -3.27
N SER A 307 -0.80 1.97 -2.87
CA SER A 307 -0.13 0.69 -2.57
C SER A 307 -0.74 -0.43 -3.39
N THR A 308 0.05 -0.97 -4.32
CA THR A 308 -0.33 -2.13 -5.12
C THR A 308 0.17 -3.40 -4.45
N LEU A 309 -0.72 -4.36 -4.22
CA LEU A 309 -0.39 -5.70 -3.74
C LEU A 309 -0.66 -6.76 -4.81
N LYS A 310 -0.23 -7.99 -4.52
CA LYS A 310 -0.51 -9.18 -5.31
C LYS A 310 -0.56 -10.43 -4.42
N ASN A 311 -1.51 -11.32 -4.70
CA ASN A 311 -1.54 -12.66 -4.12
C ASN A 311 -0.47 -13.55 -4.78
N ASN A 312 0.05 -14.53 -4.04
CA ASN A 312 0.98 -15.55 -4.51
C ASN A 312 0.62 -16.12 -5.90
N VAL A 313 1.63 -16.52 -6.66
CA VAL A 313 1.48 -17.06 -8.02
C VAL A 313 1.43 -18.59 -8.06
N ASN A 314 1.87 -19.25 -6.99
CA ASN A 314 2.19 -20.67 -6.97
C ASN A 314 0.96 -21.58 -7.12
N ALA A 315 1.12 -22.63 -7.92
CA ALA A 315 0.15 -23.71 -8.14
C ALA A 315 0.89 -25.05 -8.30
N GLY A 316 1.30 -25.64 -7.18
CA GLY A 316 2.07 -26.88 -7.08
C GLY A 316 3.58 -26.74 -7.33
N THR A 317 4.05 -25.57 -7.79
CA THR A 317 5.47 -25.26 -8.02
C THR A 317 5.76 -23.83 -7.55
N ALA A 318 6.93 -23.64 -6.90
CA ALA A 318 7.39 -22.33 -6.47
C ALA A 318 7.83 -21.45 -7.66
N ALA A 319 7.36 -20.21 -7.69
CA ALA A 319 7.73 -19.18 -8.65
C ALA A 319 7.90 -17.82 -7.96
N VAL A 320 8.37 -16.83 -8.71
CA VAL A 320 8.64 -15.47 -8.21
C VAL A 320 7.37 -14.61 -8.32
N SER A 321 6.80 -14.25 -7.18
CA SER A 321 5.65 -13.33 -7.09
C SER A 321 6.04 -11.89 -7.41
N VAL A 322 7.20 -11.45 -6.88
CA VAL A 322 7.75 -10.08 -7.08
C VAL A 322 9.24 -10.15 -7.45
N PRO A 323 9.59 -9.87 -8.73
CA PRO A 323 10.98 -9.91 -9.19
C PRO A 323 11.93 -8.98 -8.43
N GLY A 324 13.19 -9.41 -8.29
CA GLY A 324 14.27 -8.61 -7.71
C GLY A 324 14.28 -8.50 -6.18
N GLN A 325 13.32 -9.10 -5.47
CA GLN A 325 13.17 -8.98 -4.00
C GLN A 325 13.78 -10.16 -3.21
N GLY A 326 14.62 -10.99 -3.85
CA GLY A 326 15.26 -12.15 -3.21
C GLY A 326 14.23 -13.15 -2.65
N ALA A 327 14.49 -13.68 -1.45
CA ALA A 327 13.60 -14.64 -0.79
C ALA A 327 12.21 -14.06 -0.49
N LEU A 328 12.10 -12.76 -0.17
CA LEU A 328 10.81 -12.09 0.04
C LEU A 328 10.02 -11.91 -1.27
N GLY A 329 10.64 -12.08 -2.43
CA GLY A 329 9.96 -12.09 -3.73
C GLY A 329 9.32 -13.43 -4.10
N THR A 330 9.49 -14.46 -3.26
CA THR A 330 9.03 -15.84 -3.46
C THR A 330 8.19 -16.32 -2.28
N SER A 331 7.33 -17.31 -2.51
CA SER A 331 6.49 -17.92 -1.47
C SER A 331 6.94 -19.35 -1.13
N SER A 332 6.84 -19.73 0.14
CA SER A 332 6.88 -21.13 0.58
C SER A 332 5.55 -21.87 0.34
N ALA A 333 4.42 -21.15 0.27
CA ALA A 333 3.13 -21.72 -0.08
C ALA A 333 3.15 -22.21 -1.52
N LEU A 334 3.19 -23.53 -1.73
CA LEU A 334 3.17 -24.10 -3.08
C LEU A 334 1.79 -24.03 -3.73
N TRP A 335 0.72 -23.89 -2.94
CA TRP A 335 -0.66 -23.78 -3.41
C TRP A 335 -1.29 -22.51 -2.83
N THR A 336 -1.52 -21.52 -3.69
CA THR A 336 -2.02 -20.21 -3.26
C THR A 336 -3.48 -20.27 -2.82
N ALA A 337 -3.77 -19.76 -1.63
CA ALA A 337 -5.12 -19.56 -1.17
C ALA A 337 -5.77 -18.27 -1.72
N TRP A 338 -7.09 -18.29 -1.83
CA TRP A 338 -7.95 -17.13 -1.99
C TRP A 338 -8.01 -16.31 -0.70
N ILE A 339 -8.04 -14.98 -0.84
CA ILE A 339 -8.05 -14.04 0.29
C ILE A 339 -9.39 -13.30 0.31
N PRO A 340 -10.22 -13.48 1.35
CA PRO A 340 -11.51 -12.78 1.50
C PRO A 340 -11.36 -11.26 1.56
N TRP A 341 -12.29 -10.56 0.94
CA TRP A 341 -12.28 -9.12 0.71
C TRP A 341 -13.66 -8.48 0.91
N HIS A 342 -14.46 -9.06 1.79
CA HIS A 342 -15.82 -8.61 2.09
C HIS A 342 -15.78 -7.35 2.96
N GLY A 343 -16.28 -6.23 2.44
CA GLY A 343 -16.25 -4.95 3.17
C GLY A 343 -17.04 -4.98 4.48
N LYS A 344 -16.72 -4.05 5.39
CA LYS A 344 -17.36 -3.91 6.72
C LYS A 344 -18.89 -3.99 6.65
N PHE A 345 -19.49 -4.81 7.52
CA PHE A 345 -20.92 -5.06 7.68
C PHE A 345 -21.64 -5.60 6.42
N SER A 346 -20.91 -6.11 5.42
CA SER A 346 -21.52 -6.60 4.18
C SER A 346 -22.28 -7.93 4.32
N GLY A 347 -21.97 -8.75 5.33
CA GLY A 347 -22.65 -10.02 5.56
C GLY A 347 -21.85 -11.01 6.42
N THR A 348 -21.95 -12.29 6.04
CA THR A 348 -21.34 -13.43 6.71
C THR A 348 -20.89 -14.40 5.64
N PHE A 349 -19.57 -14.57 5.49
CA PHE A 349 -18.96 -15.26 4.35
C PHE A 349 -17.92 -16.28 4.80
N ALA A 350 -17.60 -17.22 3.91
CA ALA A 350 -16.52 -18.18 4.12
C ALA A 350 -15.14 -17.48 4.04
N PRO A 351 -14.09 -18.03 4.67
CA PRO A 351 -14.08 -19.21 5.53
C PRO A 351 -14.41 -18.92 7.01
N TYR A 352 -14.38 -17.65 7.44
CA TYR A 352 -14.43 -17.28 8.86
C TYR A 352 -15.84 -17.00 9.43
N ASN A 353 -16.88 -17.10 8.60
CA ASN A 353 -18.27 -16.80 8.97
C ASN A 353 -18.44 -15.35 9.47
N ASN A 354 -17.81 -14.40 8.77
CA ASN A 354 -17.82 -12.96 9.08
C ASN A 354 -17.69 -12.13 7.78
N ASP A 355 -17.47 -10.83 7.92
CA ASP A 355 -17.17 -9.84 6.88
C ASP A 355 -15.65 -9.54 6.79
N GLN A 356 -14.81 -10.58 6.68
CA GLN A 356 -13.36 -10.42 6.60
C GLN A 356 -12.90 -9.70 5.32
N HIS A 357 -11.99 -8.75 5.52
CA HIS A 357 -11.19 -8.08 4.51
C HIS A 357 -9.77 -7.83 5.07
N PRO A 358 -8.78 -7.48 4.22
CA PRO A 358 -7.48 -7.03 4.69
C PRO A 358 -7.50 -5.60 5.25
N TYR A 359 -6.47 -5.28 6.02
CA TYR A 359 -6.18 -3.94 6.51
C TYR A 359 -4.93 -3.36 5.83
N LEU A 360 -4.80 -2.04 5.81
CA LEU A 360 -3.59 -1.35 5.33
C LEU A 360 -3.17 -0.28 6.34
N ILE A 361 -1.87 -0.25 6.65
CA ILE A 361 -1.23 0.84 7.41
C ILE A 361 -0.01 1.38 6.68
N TRP A 362 0.40 2.61 7.00
CA TRP A 362 1.60 3.25 6.47
C TRP A 362 2.20 4.23 7.48
N ASN A 363 3.52 4.39 7.41
CA ASN A 363 4.30 5.18 8.36
C ASN A 363 5.44 5.90 7.62
N MET A 364 5.93 6.98 8.24
CA MET A 364 7.14 7.69 7.80
C MET A 364 8.19 7.64 8.90
N TYR A 365 9.43 7.36 8.51
CA TYR A 365 10.57 7.28 9.40
C TYR A 365 11.66 8.25 8.94
N ARG A 366 12.32 8.87 9.91
CA ARG A 366 13.54 9.64 9.69
C ARG A 366 14.72 8.85 10.23
N VAL A 367 15.71 8.59 9.39
CA VAL A 367 17.04 8.17 9.82
C VAL A 367 17.86 9.45 10.00
N ASN A 368 18.23 9.73 11.25
CA ASN A 368 18.98 10.91 11.67
C ASN A 368 20.45 10.84 11.20
N ALA A 369 21.14 11.98 11.20
CA ALA A 369 22.56 12.06 10.84
C ALA A 369 23.50 11.33 11.82
N ASP A 370 23.07 11.08 13.07
CA ASP A 370 23.79 10.23 14.04
C ASP A 370 23.61 8.72 13.76
N GLY A 371 22.73 8.35 12.81
CA GLY A 371 22.44 6.97 12.44
C GLY A 371 21.23 6.37 13.15
N SER A 372 20.64 7.05 14.15
CA SER A 372 19.39 6.65 14.82
C SER A 372 18.18 6.72 13.88
N ILE A 373 17.11 6.00 14.21
CA ILE A 373 15.83 6.02 13.47
C ILE A 373 14.67 6.42 14.39
N GLU A 374 13.76 7.25 13.88
CA GLU A 374 12.56 7.72 14.56
C GLU A 374 11.35 7.54 13.62
N GLN A 375 10.22 7.01 14.11
CA GLN A 375 8.98 6.87 13.34
C GLN A 375 8.12 8.13 13.53
N ILE A 376 8.34 9.11 12.66
CA ILE A 376 7.80 10.48 12.78
C ILE A 376 6.35 10.65 12.30
N GLY A 377 5.74 9.61 11.72
CA GLY A 377 4.33 9.63 11.32
C GLY A 377 3.74 8.23 11.23
N ARG A 378 2.48 8.08 11.67
CA ARG A 378 1.75 6.80 11.76
C ARG A 378 0.32 6.97 11.26
N SER A 379 -0.13 6.13 10.33
CA SER A 379 -1.55 6.08 9.95
C SER A 379 -2.43 5.44 11.04
N GLY A 380 -3.73 5.70 11.00
CA GLY A 380 -4.72 4.76 11.52
C GLY A 380 -4.76 3.47 10.68
N VAL A 381 -5.87 2.75 10.70
CA VAL A 381 -6.06 1.54 9.88
C VAL A 381 -7.02 1.84 8.74
N LYS A 382 -6.62 1.51 7.51
CA LYS A 382 -7.53 1.47 6.36
C LYS A 382 -8.15 0.08 6.26
N HIS A 383 -9.48 0.03 6.23
CA HIS A 383 -10.25 -1.17 5.90
C HIS A 383 -10.42 -1.29 4.38
N ALA A 384 -10.03 -2.44 3.82
CA ALA A 384 -10.33 -2.77 2.44
C ALA A 384 -11.82 -3.19 2.28
N TRP A 385 -12.36 -3.12 1.06
CA TRP A 385 -13.80 -3.33 0.81
C TRP A 385 -14.17 -3.87 -0.59
N LEU A 386 -13.23 -3.84 -1.54
CA LEU A 386 -13.33 -4.43 -2.88
C LEU A 386 -11.92 -4.74 -3.42
N THR A 387 -11.78 -5.76 -4.27
CA THR A 387 -10.60 -5.97 -5.13
C THR A 387 -10.98 -5.85 -6.62
N THR A 388 -10.13 -5.20 -7.40
CA THR A 388 -10.23 -5.08 -8.86
C THR A 388 -9.71 -6.32 -9.60
N ASN A 389 -8.96 -7.19 -8.94
CA ASN A 389 -8.46 -8.46 -9.48
C ASN A 389 -7.73 -8.32 -10.84
N GLY A 390 -6.74 -7.42 -10.90
CA GLY A 390 -5.88 -7.25 -12.06
C GLY A 390 -4.84 -8.36 -12.24
N GLY A 391 -4.58 -8.81 -13.47
CA GLY A 391 -3.46 -9.73 -13.77
C GLY A 391 -3.56 -11.15 -13.20
N CYS A 392 -4.77 -11.59 -12.82
CA CYS A 392 -5.03 -12.90 -12.24
C CYS A 392 -4.65 -14.09 -13.13
N ALA A 393 -4.43 -15.24 -12.50
CA ALA A 393 -4.25 -16.50 -13.21
C ALA A 393 -5.54 -16.96 -13.95
N SER A 394 -5.37 -17.81 -14.96
CA SER A 394 -6.47 -18.50 -15.64
C SER A 394 -6.99 -19.68 -14.80
N GLY A 395 -8.24 -20.08 -15.05
CA GLY A 395 -8.88 -21.24 -14.41
C GLY A 395 -9.45 -20.98 -13.00
N GLU A 396 -9.13 -19.85 -12.39
CA GLU A 396 -9.75 -19.41 -11.13
C GLU A 396 -11.13 -18.76 -11.40
N ASN A 397 -12.10 -18.98 -10.50
CA ASN A 397 -13.45 -18.41 -10.58
C ASN A 397 -13.86 -17.79 -9.24
N PHE A 398 -13.74 -16.46 -9.13
CA PHE A 398 -14.03 -15.64 -7.95
C PHE A 398 -14.70 -14.32 -8.38
N ASP A 399 -14.94 -13.40 -7.44
CA ASP A 399 -15.46 -12.06 -7.70
C ASP A 399 -14.65 -10.96 -7.00
N SER A 400 -15.13 -9.72 -7.09
CA SER A 400 -14.49 -8.54 -6.52
C SER A 400 -14.49 -8.49 -4.99
N HIS A 401 -14.96 -9.54 -4.30
CA HIS A 401 -14.83 -9.72 -2.85
C HIS A 401 -13.86 -10.85 -2.47
N ILE A 402 -13.09 -11.38 -3.42
CA ILE A 402 -12.03 -12.37 -3.18
C ILE A 402 -10.82 -12.03 -4.05
N LEU A 403 -9.63 -11.85 -3.44
CA LEU A 403 -8.37 -11.74 -4.18
C LEU A 403 -7.83 -13.13 -4.47
N GLY A 404 -7.99 -13.59 -5.71
CA GLY A 404 -7.54 -14.90 -6.15
C GLY A 404 -6.05 -14.99 -6.49
N ARG A 405 -5.60 -16.16 -6.95
CA ARG A 405 -4.19 -16.45 -7.26
C ARG A 405 -3.64 -15.56 -8.38
N SER A 406 -2.42 -15.07 -8.19
CA SER A 406 -1.73 -14.07 -9.03
C SER A 406 -2.43 -12.71 -9.16
N CYS A 407 -3.63 -12.52 -8.61
CA CYS A 407 -4.36 -11.26 -8.72
C CYS A 407 -3.64 -10.15 -7.98
N SER A 408 -3.70 -8.96 -8.56
CA SER A 408 -3.14 -7.72 -8.01
C SER A 408 -4.26 -6.71 -7.81
N ASP A 409 -4.14 -5.88 -6.78
CA ASP A 409 -5.10 -4.81 -6.48
C ASP A 409 -4.35 -3.55 -6.00
N THR A 410 -4.97 -2.37 -6.11
CA THR A 410 -4.34 -1.12 -5.70
C THR A 410 -5.30 -0.22 -4.95
N TYR A 411 -5.08 -0.08 -3.64
CA TYR A 411 -5.66 1.03 -2.89
C TYR A 411 -4.90 2.32 -3.22
N SER A 412 -5.65 3.34 -3.62
CA SER A 412 -5.16 4.59 -4.18
C SER A 412 -4.97 5.65 -3.11
N THR A 413 -4.29 6.75 -3.43
CA THR A 413 -4.04 7.81 -2.44
C THR A 413 -5.35 8.46 -1.99
N GLY A 414 -6.26 8.74 -2.92
CA GLY A 414 -7.58 9.32 -2.62
C GLY A 414 -8.45 8.40 -1.78
N ASN A 415 -8.43 7.09 -2.07
CA ASN A 415 -9.23 6.13 -1.32
C ASN A 415 -8.59 5.76 0.04
N ASN A 416 -7.26 5.76 0.19
CA ASN A 416 -6.58 5.60 1.48
C ASN A 416 -6.82 6.79 2.42
N ASP A 417 -7.04 8.00 1.88
CA ASP A 417 -7.41 9.20 2.64
C ASP A 417 -8.92 9.27 3.00
N ALA A 418 -9.73 8.33 2.51
CA ALA A 418 -11.19 8.33 2.67
C ALA A 418 -11.60 7.99 4.12
N ASN A 419 -12.32 8.92 4.74
CA ASN A 419 -12.65 8.91 6.16
C ASN A 419 -13.53 7.71 6.58
N GLN A 420 -14.53 7.36 5.76
CA GLN A 420 -15.43 6.20 5.97
C GLN A 420 -14.72 4.84 5.96
N ASP A 421 -13.46 4.80 5.49
CA ASP A 421 -12.67 3.58 5.40
C ASP A 421 -11.54 3.52 6.44
N LEU A 422 -11.33 4.60 7.22
CA LEU A 422 -10.27 4.71 8.24
C LEU A 422 -10.80 4.49 9.66
N SER A 423 -10.07 3.71 10.46
CA SER A 423 -10.33 3.43 11.88
C SER A 423 -9.05 3.51 12.72
N PHE A 424 -9.12 3.09 13.99
CA PHE A 424 -7.99 3.07 14.91
C PHE A 424 -7.31 1.70 14.95
N ARG A 425 -5.98 1.69 15.08
CA ARG A 425 -5.19 0.47 15.29
C ARG A 425 -5.61 -0.31 16.53
N SER A 426 -6.19 0.35 17.52
CA SER A 426 -6.73 -0.27 18.75
C SER A 426 -7.88 -1.26 18.51
N GLU A 427 -8.56 -1.19 17.36
CA GLU A 427 -9.68 -2.09 17.03
C GLU A 427 -9.24 -3.44 16.44
N ILE A 428 -7.95 -3.62 16.14
CA ILE A 428 -7.42 -4.79 15.42
C ILE A 428 -6.61 -5.68 16.35
N ILE A 429 -6.75 -7.00 16.22
CA ILE A 429 -5.80 -7.99 16.73
C ILE A 429 -4.89 -8.37 15.55
N PRO A 430 -3.76 -7.67 15.36
CA PRO A 430 -2.97 -7.75 14.12
C PRO A 430 -2.44 -9.16 13.82
N ALA A 431 -1.88 -9.87 14.81
CA ALA A 431 -1.32 -11.22 14.63
C ALA A 431 -2.34 -12.27 14.11
N THR A 432 -3.64 -12.06 14.32
CA THR A 432 -4.71 -12.96 13.85
C THR A 432 -5.57 -12.34 12.75
N GLY A 433 -5.33 -11.10 12.35
CA GLY A 433 -6.14 -10.37 11.36
C GLY A 433 -7.60 -10.14 11.75
N GLN A 434 -7.93 -10.21 13.04
CA GLN A 434 -9.30 -10.03 13.55
C GLN A 434 -9.59 -8.56 13.86
N TRP A 435 -10.82 -8.11 13.63
CA TRP A 435 -11.29 -6.76 13.96
C TRP A 435 -12.41 -6.83 15.01
N GLY A 436 -12.29 -5.99 16.04
CA GLY A 436 -13.31 -5.75 17.04
C GLY A 436 -14.43 -4.88 16.47
N ARG A 437 -15.38 -5.50 15.75
CA ARG A 437 -16.55 -4.83 15.16
C ARG A 437 -17.46 -4.19 16.23
N CYS A 438 -17.66 -4.87 17.36
CA CYS A 438 -18.42 -4.38 18.52
C CYS A 438 -17.69 -3.20 19.17
N HIS A 439 -18.41 -2.10 19.45
CA HIS A 439 -17.86 -0.85 19.98
C HIS A 439 -16.75 -0.20 19.12
N SER A 440 -16.58 -0.64 17.87
CA SER A 440 -15.71 0.02 16.88
C SER A 440 -16.17 1.45 16.57
N LEU A 441 -15.31 2.22 15.91
CA LEU A 441 -15.68 3.50 15.31
C LEU A 441 -16.93 3.41 14.41
N PHE A 442 -17.19 2.26 13.78
CA PHE A 442 -18.29 2.08 12.82
C PHE A 442 -19.57 1.46 13.43
N ASP A 443 -19.46 0.77 14.56
CA ASP A 443 -20.61 0.32 15.38
C ASP A 443 -20.41 0.63 16.87
N PRO A 444 -20.48 1.92 17.26
CA PRO A 444 -20.25 2.34 18.65
C PRO A 444 -21.33 1.84 19.63
N GLY A 445 -22.46 1.36 19.12
CA GLY A 445 -23.54 0.78 19.91
C GLY A 445 -23.47 -0.74 20.06
N CYS A 446 -22.53 -1.41 19.39
CA CYS A 446 -22.42 -2.87 19.32
C CYS A 446 -23.75 -3.56 18.93
N ILE A 447 -24.48 -2.98 17.95
CA ILE A 447 -25.75 -3.54 17.50
C ILE A 447 -25.60 -4.52 16.32
N GLY A 448 -24.37 -4.75 15.86
CA GLY A 448 -24.06 -5.61 14.74
C GLY A 448 -24.32 -4.97 13.38
N SER A 449 -24.35 -3.64 13.27
CA SER A 449 -24.55 -2.92 12.00
C SER A 449 -23.80 -1.60 11.96
N ASN A 450 -23.47 -1.12 10.74
CA ASN A 450 -22.78 0.16 10.58
C ASN A 450 -23.71 1.31 10.96
N THR A 451 -23.54 1.84 12.17
CA THR A 451 -24.31 2.97 12.69
C THR A 451 -23.57 4.30 12.51
N ASN A 452 -22.31 4.25 12.06
CA ASN A 452 -21.46 5.42 11.89
C ASN A 452 -20.69 5.37 10.56
N SER A 453 -21.40 5.25 9.44
CA SER A 453 -20.83 5.08 8.09
C SER A 453 -19.97 6.26 7.60
N PHE A 454 -20.03 7.42 8.26
CA PHE A 454 -19.16 8.56 8.00
C PHE A 454 -18.75 9.23 9.33
N PRO A 455 -17.77 8.67 10.05
CA PRO A 455 -17.38 9.16 11.37
C PRO A 455 -16.91 10.61 11.35
N SER A 456 -17.15 11.38 12.41
CA SER A 456 -16.59 12.72 12.52
C SER A 456 -15.05 12.69 12.56
N ASP A 457 -14.44 13.74 12.01
CA ASP A 457 -12.99 13.85 11.80
C ASP A 457 -12.60 15.34 11.82
N ASP A 458 -11.47 15.68 12.44
CA ASP A 458 -10.83 17.00 12.31
C ASP A 458 -10.02 17.11 11.00
N GLY A 459 -9.90 16.01 10.28
CA GLY A 459 -9.12 15.84 9.08
C GLY A 459 -7.75 15.22 9.33
N TYR A 460 -7.39 14.84 10.56
CA TYR A 460 -6.04 14.44 10.97
C TYR A 460 -6.02 13.18 11.84
N VAL A 461 -6.99 12.98 12.75
CA VAL A 461 -6.95 12.01 13.86
C VAL A 461 -6.76 10.52 13.48
N ARG A 462 -6.94 10.14 12.20
CA ARG A 462 -6.70 8.77 11.68
C ARG A 462 -5.69 8.71 10.54
N ARG A 463 -4.99 9.80 10.24
CA ARG A 463 -4.06 9.91 9.10
C ARG A 463 -2.61 9.91 9.56
N MET A 464 -1.71 9.59 8.65
CA MET A 464 -0.27 9.72 8.88
C MET A 464 0.12 11.20 8.81
N VAL A 465 -0.04 11.88 9.94
CA VAL A 465 0.41 13.26 10.16
C VAL A 465 1.91 13.26 10.45
N VAL A 466 2.63 14.25 9.92
CA VAL A 466 4.02 14.57 10.26
C VAL A 466 4.14 16.08 10.48
N ASN A 467 5.01 16.51 11.40
CA ASN A 467 5.27 17.93 11.61
C ASN A 467 6.37 18.45 10.66
N GLU A 468 6.26 19.71 10.21
CA GLU A 468 7.27 20.35 9.36
C GLU A 468 8.69 20.29 9.94
N THR A 469 8.84 20.50 11.26
CA THR A 469 10.13 20.40 11.95
C THR A 469 10.75 19.01 11.86
N GLN A 470 9.94 17.95 11.72
CA GLN A 470 10.42 16.58 11.67
C GLN A 470 10.83 16.15 10.26
N ILE A 471 10.26 16.75 9.20
CA ILE A 471 10.57 16.44 7.79
C ILE A 471 11.50 17.47 7.11
N SER A 472 11.76 18.60 7.76
CA SER A 472 12.65 19.63 7.22
C SER A 472 14.11 19.18 7.20
N ASN A 473 14.71 19.21 6.00
CA ASN A 473 16.14 19.00 5.77
C ASN A 473 17.03 20.13 6.32
N THR A 474 16.46 21.27 6.70
CA THR A 474 17.19 22.42 7.29
C THR A 474 17.24 22.28 8.82
N VAL A 475 16.19 21.73 9.43
CA VAL A 475 16.16 21.38 10.86
C VAL A 475 16.90 20.06 11.11
N ASN A 476 16.80 19.10 10.19
CA ASN A 476 17.44 17.78 10.28
C ASN A 476 18.46 17.61 9.13
N PRO A 477 19.58 18.36 9.13
CA PRO A 477 20.60 18.24 8.09
C PRO A 477 21.22 16.84 8.12
N GLY A 478 21.43 16.25 6.94
CA GLY A 478 21.97 14.89 6.80
C GLY A 478 20.97 13.76 7.09
N ALA A 479 19.72 14.05 7.46
CA ALA A 479 18.69 13.04 7.64
C ALA A 479 18.22 12.45 6.29
N SER A 480 17.80 11.19 6.31
CA SER A 480 17.15 10.52 5.17
C SER A 480 15.81 9.91 5.61
N TYR A 481 14.90 9.68 4.65
CA TYR A 481 13.53 9.31 4.96
C TYR A 481 13.11 8.00 4.29
N LEU A 482 12.39 7.19 5.06
CA LEU A 482 11.73 5.97 4.60
C LEU A 482 10.23 6.16 4.75
N PHE A 483 9.48 5.73 3.75
CA PHE A 483 8.03 5.57 3.83
C PHE A 483 7.73 4.07 3.71
N ASP A 484 6.95 3.51 4.62
CA ASP A 484 6.48 2.12 4.53
C ASP A 484 4.99 2.02 4.22
N SER A 485 4.58 0.87 3.71
CA SER A 485 3.19 0.49 3.61
C SER A 485 3.08 -1.02 3.80
N TRP A 486 2.04 -1.46 4.49
CA TRP A 486 1.87 -2.86 4.88
C TRP A 486 0.40 -3.25 4.85
N TYR A 487 0.09 -4.29 4.07
CA TYR A 487 -1.20 -4.96 4.11
C TYR A 487 -1.19 -6.09 5.13
N LEU A 488 -2.18 -6.12 6.02
CA LEU A 488 -2.41 -7.21 6.95
C LEU A 488 -3.60 -8.04 6.45
N ALA A 489 -3.35 -9.29 6.05
CA ALA A 489 -4.40 -10.27 5.77
C ALA A 489 -4.40 -11.38 6.81
N ARG A 490 -5.59 -11.92 7.08
CA ARG A 490 -5.77 -13.03 8.01
C ARG A 490 -5.13 -14.30 7.44
N GLN A 491 -4.31 -14.97 8.25
CA GLN A 491 -3.53 -16.17 7.88
C GLN A 491 -2.51 -15.94 6.74
N ASP A 492 -2.05 -14.71 6.54
CA ASP A 492 -0.87 -14.40 5.72
C ASP A 492 0.36 -15.09 6.34
N ILE A 493 0.95 -16.09 5.65
CA ILE A 493 1.99 -16.94 6.25
C ILE A 493 3.34 -16.23 6.43
N ASN A 494 3.49 -15.04 5.83
CA ASN A 494 4.68 -14.23 5.91
C ASN A 494 4.24 -12.76 5.95
N ILE A 495 4.51 -12.04 7.04
CA ILE A 495 4.16 -10.62 7.11
C ILE A 495 5.18 -9.72 6.38
N TYR A 496 6.34 -10.24 5.99
CA TYR A 496 7.48 -9.44 5.52
C TYR A 496 7.47 -9.15 4.01
N ASN A 497 6.77 -9.93 3.21
CA ASN A 497 6.55 -9.69 1.78
C ASN A 497 5.31 -8.83 1.53
N SER A 498 4.33 -8.79 2.44
CA SER A 498 3.21 -7.83 2.42
C SER A 498 3.56 -6.44 2.98
N MET A 499 4.73 -6.31 3.63
CA MET A 499 5.42 -5.05 3.95
C MET A 499 6.35 -4.60 2.82
N ALA A 500 6.39 -3.30 2.51
CA ALA A 500 7.51 -2.72 1.76
C ALA A 500 7.84 -1.28 2.18
N THR A 501 9.06 -0.87 1.81
CA THR A 501 9.60 0.48 2.04
C THR A 501 10.08 1.13 0.74
N VAL A 502 9.96 2.45 0.66
CA VAL A 502 10.56 3.30 -0.38
C VAL A 502 11.37 4.43 0.28
N THR A 503 12.41 4.90 -0.37
CA THR A 503 13.11 6.15 0.01
C THR A 503 12.55 7.33 -0.76
N GLY A 504 12.55 8.50 -0.15
CA GLY A 504 12.28 9.78 -0.81
C GLY A 504 12.75 10.95 0.05
N THR A 505 12.54 12.17 -0.44
CA THR A 505 12.96 13.41 0.21
C THR A 505 11.75 14.34 0.36
N PRO A 506 11.32 14.66 1.60
CA PRO A 506 10.40 15.75 1.84
C PRO A 506 11.00 17.07 1.35
N THR A 507 10.33 17.72 0.41
CA THR A 507 10.76 18.97 -0.21
C THR A 507 9.64 19.99 -0.09
N TYR A 508 9.97 21.21 0.33
CA TYR A 508 9.04 22.34 0.33
C TYR A 508 9.28 23.21 -0.91
N SER A 509 8.23 23.43 -1.70
CA SER A 509 8.28 24.27 -2.90
C SER A 509 6.90 24.88 -3.17
N ALA A 510 6.85 26.13 -3.64
CA ALA A 510 5.60 26.82 -4.00
C ALA A 510 4.49 26.74 -2.92
N GLY A 511 4.85 26.84 -1.63
CA GLY A 511 3.91 26.74 -0.50
C GLY A 511 3.52 25.31 -0.09
N ASN A 512 4.07 24.29 -0.76
CA ASN A 512 3.61 22.91 -0.69
C ASN A 512 4.73 21.94 -0.29
N TRP A 513 4.41 20.96 0.56
CA TRP A 513 5.29 19.83 0.85
C TRP A 513 4.99 18.65 -0.08
N VAL A 514 6.05 18.09 -0.68
CA VAL A 514 5.98 16.88 -1.52
C VAL A 514 7.02 15.86 -1.06
N PHE A 515 6.71 14.58 -1.16
CA PHE A 515 7.67 13.50 -0.94
C PHE A 515 8.31 13.13 -2.29
N ALA A 516 9.39 13.83 -2.64
CA ALA A 516 10.02 13.76 -3.95
C ALA A 516 11.00 12.58 -4.08
N GLY A 517 11.31 12.19 -5.31
CA GLY A 517 12.35 11.19 -5.59
C GLY A 517 12.05 9.77 -5.10
N VAL A 518 10.76 9.40 -5.00
CA VAL A 518 10.31 8.08 -4.53
C VAL A 518 10.98 6.97 -5.34
N SER A 519 11.76 6.15 -4.65
CA SER A 519 12.69 5.20 -5.27
C SER A 519 13.07 4.07 -4.30
N ASN A 520 13.89 3.13 -4.78
CA ASN A 520 14.45 2.03 -3.98
C ASN A 520 13.35 1.23 -3.25
N PHE A 521 12.32 0.80 -3.98
CA PHE A 521 11.30 -0.11 -3.47
C PHE A 521 11.94 -1.41 -2.97
N LYS A 522 11.60 -1.83 -1.75
CA LYS A 522 12.13 -3.04 -1.13
C LYS A 522 11.14 -3.66 -0.16
N LEU A 523 10.92 -4.98 -0.30
CA LEU A 523 10.16 -5.80 0.66
C LEU A 523 10.89 -5.96 1.99
N GLY A 524 10.14 -6.22 3.06
CA GLY A 524 10.64 -6.42 4.42
C GLY A 524 10.36 -5.24 5.34
N SER A 525 10.69 -5.39 6.62
CA SER A 525 10.43 -4.36 7.61
C SER A 525 11.41 -3.18 7.48
N VAL A 526 11.02 -2.01 8.01
CA VAL A 526 11.92 -0.86 8.11
C VAL A 526 13.18 -1.17 8.94
N THR A 527 13.09 -2.07 9.92
CA THR A 527 14.21 -2.49 10.76
C THR A 527 15.22 -3.35 10.00
N ASP A 528 14.75 -4.22 9.10
CA ASP A 528 15.63 -4.97 8.20
C ASP A 528 16.43 -4.01 7.30
N ARG A 529 15.75 -3.02 6.72
CA ARG A 529 16.37 -1.98 5.89
C ARG A 529 17.29 -1.03 6.68
N TRP A 530 17.03 -0.79 7.96
CA TRP A 530 17.84 0.10 8.80
C TRP A 530 19.14 -0.56 9.28
N VAL A 531 19.21 -1.89 9.40
CA VAL A 531 20.51 -2.56 9.68
C VAL A 531 21.36 -2.81 8.44
N GLU A 532 20.86 -2.45 7.25
CA GLU A 532 21.64 -2.42 6.01
C GLU A 532 22.39 -1.09 5.86
N ASN A 533 23.43 -1.10 5.01
CA ASN A 533 24.22 0.09 4.63
C ASN A 533 24.67 0.91 5.85
N LEU A 534 25.40 0.24 6.75
CA LEU A 534 25.85 0.83 8.01
C LEU A 534 26.81 2.01 7.77
N PRO A 535 26.73 3.09 8.57
CA PRO A 535 27.76 4.11 8.61
C PRO A 535 29.13 3.53 8.97
N ALA A 536 30.20 4.28 8.72
CA ALA A 536 31.52 3.93 9.23
C ALA A 536 31.51 3.73 10.75
N ASN A 537 32.40 2.87 11.26
CA ASN A 537 32.54 2.55 12.69
C ASN A 537 31.25 2.06 13.38
N THR A 538 30.28 1.56 12.61
CA THR A 538 29.02 1.03 13.13
C THR A 538 28.94 -0.48 12.96
N VAL A 539 28.64 -1.19 14.05
CA VAL A 539 28.18 -2.59 14.00
C VAL A 539 26.68 -2.64 14.27
N ALA A 540 25.97 -3.63 13.73
CA ALA A 540 24.53 -3.75 13.92
C ALA A 540 24.08 -5.19 14.09
N GLN A 541 22.94 -5.36 14.75
CA GLN A 541 22.21 -6.61 14.85
C GLN A 541 20.71 -6.30 14.75
N ASN A 542 19.96 -7.17 14.08
CA ASN A 542 18.50 -7.20 14.13
C ASN A 542 18.08 -8.57 14.65
N SER A 543 17.12 -8.62 15.56
CA SER A 543 16.69 -9.87 16.20
C SER A 543 15.21 -9.83 16.52
N GLU A 544 14.57 -10.98 16.35
CA GLU A 544 13.12 -11.09 16.28
C GLU A 544 12.58 -11.89 17.47
N LEU A 545 11.57 -11.32 18.12
CA LEU A 545 10.61 -12.05 18.93
C LEU A 545 9.47 -12.47 18.01
N ALA A 546 9.32 -13.76 17.76
CA ALA A 546 8.18 -14.34 17.06
C ALA A 546 7.43 -15.27 18.02
N VAL A 547 6.19 -14.91 18.37
CA VAL A 547 5.33 -15.67 19.29
C VAL A 547 3.88 -15.69 18.80
N ALA A 548 3.03 -16.51 19.40
CA ALA A 548 1.60 -16.59 19.03
C ALA A 548 0.82 -15.27 19.23
N GLU A 549 1.35 -14.34 20.04
CA GLU A 549 0.81 -12.99 20.23
C GLU A 549 1.25 -12.00 19.13
N GLY A 550 2.14 -12.41 18.21
CA GLY A 550 2.68 -11.62 17.10
C GLY A 550 4.21 -11.47 17.13
N HIS A 551 4.73 -10.59 16.26
CA HIS A 551 6.15 -10.39 16.01
C HIS A 551 6.63 -9.01 16.46
N THR A 552 7.89 -8.94 16.88
CA THR A 552 8.57 -7.69 17.25
C THR A 552 10.05 -7.79 16.96
N LYS A 553 10.62 -6.79 16.29
CA LYS A 553 12.05 -6.73 15.98
C LYS A 553 12.76 -5.75 16.89
N VAL A 554 13.81 -6.21 17.57
CA VAL A 554 14.78 -5.37 18.28
C VAL A 554 16.00 -5.26 17.40
N ALA A 555 16.20 -4.08 16.81
CA ALA A 555 17.40 -3.75 16.06
C ALA A 555 18.32 -2.84 16.89
N VAL A 556 19.62 -2.95 16.68
CA VAL A 556 20.63 -2.05 17.28
C VAL A 556 21.65 -1.64 16.23
N ARG A 557 22.04 -0.37 16.26
CA ARG A 557 23.30 0.14 15.67
C ARG A 557 24.17 0.62 16.82
N ALA A 558 25.36 0.04 16.98
CA ALA A 558 26.36 0.48 17.93
C ALA A 558 27.49 1.20 17.18
N VAL A 559 27.62 2.50 17.44
CA VAL A 559 28.52 3.43 16.75
C VAL A 559 29.70 3.75 17.67
N ASP A 560 30.91 3.38 17.27
CA ASP A 560 32.14 3.79 17.95
C ASP A 560 32.44 5.27 17.67
N LEU A 561 32.46 6.08 18.72
CA LEU A 561 32.75 7.51 18.68
C LEU A 561 34.25 7.81 18.82
N GLY A 562 35.08 6.78 19.01
CA GLY A 562 36.46 6.89 19.45
C GLY A 562 36.56 7.17 20.96
N ASN A 563 37.81 7.27 21.44
CA ASN A 563 38.13 7.51 22.86
C ASN A 563 37.46 6.52 23.85
N GLY A 564 37.17 5.29 23.39
CA GLY A 564 36.50 4.26 24.19
C GLY A 564 35.02 4.54 24.47
N GLN A 565 34.34 5.36 23.67
CA GLN A 565 32.91 5.63 23.80
C GLN A 565 32.12 5.01 22.66
N THR A 566 31.00 4.36 22.98
CA THR A 566 30.10 3.76 22.00
C THR A 566 28.66 4.20 22.27
N THR A 567 27.99 4.71 21.23
CA THR A 567 26.56 4.99 21.25
C THR A 567 25.79 3.82 20.67
N TYR A 568 24.86 3.29 21.46
CA TYR A 568 23.93 2.26 21.04
C TYR A 568 22.59 2.92 20.73
N HIS A 569 22.17 2.87 19.48
CA HIS A 569 20.81 3.20 19.06
C HIS A 569 20.03 1.89 18.93
N TYR A 570 19.06 1.66 19.81
CA TYR A 570 18.10 0.56 19.68
C TYR A 570 16.82 1.08 19.02
N ALA A 571 16.32 0.33 18.04
CA ALA A 571 14.99 0.49 17.47
C ALA A 571 14.17 -0.74 17.84
N VAL A 572 13.18 -0.58 18.72
CA VAL A 572 12.22 -1.64 19.05
C VAL A 572 10.98 -1.39 18.19
N HIS A 573 10.75 -2.28 17.23
CA HIS A 573 9.66 -2.21 16.29
C HIS A 573 8.65 -3.32 16.59
N ASN A 574 7.55 -2.96 17.23
CA ASN A 574 6.40 -3.84 17.38
C ASN A 574 5.65 -3.88 16.02
N LEU A 575 5.65 -5.04 15.36
CA LEU A 575 5.01 -5.22 14.06
C LEU A 575 3.53 -5.53 14.27
N ASP A 576 3.24 -6.73 14.76
CA ASP A 576 1.90 -7.28 15.04
C ASP A 576 1.81 -7.88 16.45
N PHE A 577 2.78 -7.67 17.36
CA PHE A 577 2.62 -8.11 18.73
C PHE A 577 1.51 -7.31 19.44
N SER A 578 0.50 -8.02 19.95
CA SER A 578 -0.53 -7.46 20.81
C SER A 578 -0.99 -8.48 21.84
N ARG A 579 -1.08 -8.05 23.11
CA ARG A 579 -1.75 -8.86 24.14
C ARG A 579 -3.19 -8.42 24.26
N ALA A 580 -4.02 -8.97 23.37
CA ALA A 580 -5.42 -8.62 23.24
C ALA A 580 -6.26 -9.02 24.46
N GLN A 581 -7.19 -8.15 24.85
CA GLN A 581 -8.28 -8.45 25.77
C GLN A 581 -9.59 -8.26 24.99
N THR A 582 -10.44 -9.28 24.99
CA THR A 582 -11.63 -9.31 24.14
C THR A 582 -12.89 -9.68 24.92
N ALA A 583 -14.04 -9.37 24.32
CA ALA A 583 -15.34 -9.89 24.73
C ALA A 583 -16.16 -10.31 23.49
N GLY A 584 -17.17 -11.15 23.70
CA GLY A 584 -17.98 -11.68 22.60
C GLY A 584 -17.21 -12.63 21.68
N ALA A 585 -17.65 -12.72 20.43
CA ALA A 585 -17.07 -13.55 19.39
C ALA A 585 -17.42 -12.98 18.01
N GLU A 586 -16.64 -13.36 16.98
CA GLU A 586 -16.91 -12.95 15.60
C GLU A 586 -18.32 -13.40 15.13
N PRO A 587 -19.01 -12.60 14.29
CA PRO A 587 -18.55 -11.36 13.68
C PRO A 587 -18.53 -10.15 14.63
N ASN A 588 -19.29 -10.16 15.73
CA ASN A 588 -19.39 -9.03 16.67
C ASN A 588 -18.38 -9.16 17.84
N LEU A 589 -17.11 -9.37 17.50
CA LEU A 589 -16.01 -9.38 18.47
C LEU A 589 -15.84 -7.97 19.04
N ASP A 590 -15.55 -7.87 20.34
CA ASP A 590 -15.14 -6.63 21.02
C ASP A 590 -13.64 -6.72 21.36
N VAL A 591 -12.88 -5.67 21.04
CA VAL A 591 -11.45 -5.54 21.36
C VAL A 591 -11.31 -4.44 22.41
N LEU A 592 -11.30 -4.85 23.67
CA LEU A 592 -11.23 -3.97 24.84
C LEU A 592 -9.82 -3.36 25.00
N SER A 593 -8.79 -4.07 24.52
CA SER A 593 -7.39 -3.66 24.54
C SER A 593 -6.60 -4.55 23.57
N ASN A 594 -5.57 -3.99 22.92
CA ASN A 594 -4.59 -4.73 22.11
C ASN A 594 -3.15 -4.27 22.41
N LYS A 595 -2.90 -3.91 23.66
CA LYS A 595 -1.67 -3.23 24.10
C LYS A 595 -0.41 -4.10 23.88
N GLY A 596 0.66 -3.44 23.46
CA GLY A 596 1.98 -4.05 23.23
C GLY A 596 2.85 -4.03 24.49
N PHE A 597 4.00 -3.35 24.45
CA PHE A 597 5.00 -3.35 25.53
C PHE A 597 5.04 -2.03 26.31
N ASP A 598 5.31 -2.07 27.61
CA ASP A 598 5.44 -0.88 28.49
C ASP A 598 6.82 -0.74 29.15
N ARG A 599 7.76 -1.65 28.84
CA ARG A 599 9.15 -1.58 29.30
C ARG A 599 10.10 -2.26 28.33
N PHE A 600 11.24 -1.61 28.09
CA PHE A 600 12.40 -2.15 27.40
C PHE A 600 13.60 -2.05 28.35
N ARG A 601 14.38 -3.12 28.49
CA ARG A 601 15.65 -3.07 29.23
C ARG A 601 16.75 -3.92 28.63
N ILE A 602 18.00 -3.56 28.90
CA ILE A 602 19.22 -4.32 28.58
C ILE A 602 20.12 -4.37 29.82
N ALA A 603 21.03 -5.34 29.87
CA ALA A 603 22.01 -5.42 30.96
C ALA A 603 22.99 -4.22 30.93
N LEU A 604 23.42 -3.79 32.12
CA LEU A 604 24.53 -2.87 32.31
C LEU A 604 25.62 -3.58 33.13
N PRO A 605 26.68 -4.11 32.49
CA PRO A 605 27.76 -4.79 33.21
C PRO A 605 28.50 -3.88 34.19
N ALA A 606 29.07 -4.46 35.24
CA ALA A 606 29.93 -3.74 36.17
C ALA A 606 31.13 -3.12 35.45
N GLY A 607 31.52 -1.91 35.84
CA GLY A 607 32.59 -1.14 35.17
C GLY A 607 32.16 -0.33 33.95
N VAL A 608 30.97 -0.62 33.38
CA VAL A 608 30.39 0.22 32.32
C VAL A 608 29.67 1.42 32.93
N SER A 609 30.01 2.62 32.47
CA SER A 609 29.39 3.89 32.85
C SER A 609 28.48 4.40 31.73
N VAL A 610 27.36 5.01 32.12
CA VAL A 610 26.45 5.72 31.20
C VAL A 610 26.89 7.17 31.10
N ILE A 611 27.08 7.64 29.87
CA ILE A 611 27.54 8.99 29.54
C ILE A 611 26.34 9.87 29.15
N SER A 612 25.40 9.32 28.38
CA SER A 612 24.16 9.99 27.98
C SER A 612 23.07 8.99 27.63
N SER A 613 21.82 9.45 27.58
CA SER A 613 20.67 8.69 27.11
C SER A 613 19.67 9.59 26.38
N LYS A 614 19.05 9.09 25.31
CA LYS A 614 17.94 9.74 24.59
C LYS A 614 16.83 8.72 24.34
N PHE A 615 15.58 9.14 24.48
CA PHE A 615 14.40 8.41 24.02
C PHE A 615 13.75 9.17 22.86
N SER A 616 13.00 8.47 22.01
CA SER A 616 12.04 9.07 21.10
C SER A 616 10.97 8.05 20.73
N ASP A 617 9.70 8.40 20.97
CA ASP A 617 8.55 7.74 20.37
C ASP A 617 8.16 8.34 19.02
N GLY A 618 8.96 9.24 18.47
CA GLY A 618 8.73 9.89 17.17
C GLY A 618 7.64 10.96 17.14
N ASP A 619 7.01 11.30 18.27
CA ASP A 619 6.19 12.51 18.36
C ASP A 619 6.97 13.69 18.99
N LEU A 620 6.28 14.76 19.44
CA LEU A 620 6.88 15.98 20.01
C LEU A 620 6.39 16.28 21.44
N THR A 621 5.85 15.27 22.13
CA THR A 621 5.03 15.38 23.34
C THR A 621 5.75 14.74 24.53
N SER A 622 6.66 15.49 25.17
CA SER A 622 7.52 14.94 26.23
C SER A 622 6.80 14.46 27.50
N SER A 623 5.48 14.61 27.60
CA SER A 623 4.68 14.05 28.70
C SER A 623 4.38 12.54 28.56
N ASN A 624 4.51 11.96 27.36
CA ASN A 624 4.43 10.50 27.14
C ASN A 624 5.79 9.80 27.00
N ASP A 625 6.90 10.55 27.10
CA ASP A 625 8.25 10.00 27.01
C ASP A 625 8.52 8.90 28.05
N TRP A 626 9.20 7.84 27.62
CA TRP A 626 9.57 6.73 28.51
C TRP A 626 10.72 7.13 29.43
N THR A 627 10.56 6.84 30.71
CA THR A 627 11.50 7.22 31.77
C THR A 627 12.70 6.28 31.82
N PHE A 628 13.90 6.84 31.78
CA PHE A 628 15.17 6.09 31.80
C PHE A 628 15.71 5.88 33.23
N SER A 629 16.28 4.70 33.48
CA SER A 629 17.04 4.38 34.69
C SER A 629 18.21 3.45 34.38
N SER A 630 19.36 3.67 35.03
CA SER A 630 20.55 2.80 35.00
C SER A 630 20.72 1.96 36.29
N ALA A 631 19.69 1.88 37.12
CA ALA A 631 19.75 1.22 38.43
C ALA A 631 19.70 -0.32 38.33
N GLY A 632 20.24 -1.00 39.34
CA GLY A 632 20.07 -2.45 39.52
C GLY A 632 20.80 -3.33 38.49
N GLY A 633 21.80 -2.80 37.77
CA GLY A 633 22.54 -3.53 36.73
C GLY A 633 21.82 -3.61 35.38
N PHE A 634 20.86 -2.71 35.13
CA PHE A 634 20.13 -2.62 33.86
C PHE A 634 20.03 -1.18 33.38
N LEU A 635 20.02 -1.01 32.06
CA LEU A 635 19.50 0.17 31.39
C LEU A 635 18.03 -0.11 31.09
N THR A 636 17.13 0.65 31.70
CA THR A 636 15.68 0.41 31.64
C THR A 636 14.96 1.67 31.20
N TRP A 637 14.08 1.53 30.21
CA TRP A 637 13.10 2.54 29.83
C TRP A 637 11.70 2.02 30.16
N THR A 638 10.94 2.80 30.92
CA THR A 638 9.58 2.42 31.38
C THR A 638 8.57 3.47 30.92
N ALA A 639 7.48 3.00 30.30
CA ALA A 639 6.38 3.85 29.85
C ALA A 639 5.71 4.58 31.03
N PRO A 640 5.26 5.83 30.85
CA PRO A 640 4.32 6.46 31.77
C PRO A 640 2.96 5.74 31.73
N ALA A 641 2.13 5.96 32.75
CA ALA A 641 0.84 5.30 32.89
C ALA A 641 -0.07 5.57 31.68
N GLY A 642 -0.54 4.49 31.03
CA GLY A 642 -1.41 4.56 29.84
C GLY A 642 -0.67 4.52 28.49
N ALA A 643 0.66 4.71 28.48
CA ALA A 643 1.48 4.62 27.28
C ALA A 643 2.04 3.20 27.08
N SER A 644 2.27 2.83 25.81
CA SER A 644 2.83 1.54 25.41
C SER A 644 3.29 1.56 23.95
N LEU A 645 4.28 0.73 23.63
CA LEU A 645 4.72 0.42 22.28
C LEU A 645 3.73 -0.56 21.64
N ASP A 646 2.65 -0.02 21.10
CA ASP A 646 1.60 -0.77 20.42
C ASP A 646 1.97 -1.10 18.96
N TRP A 647 1.17 -1.94 18.30
CA TRP A 647 1.54 -2.56 17.03
C TRP A 647 1.68 -1.56 15.84
N GLY A 648 2.48 -1.96 14.86
CA GLY A 648 2.96 -1.14 13.75
C GLY A 648 3.76 0.09 14.19
N SER A 649 4.32 0.09 15.40
CA SER A 649 5.04 1.23 15.98
C SER A 649 6.49 0.90 16.33
N LEU A 650 7.37 1.87 16.11
CA LEU A 650 8.81 1.80 16.39
C LEU A 650 9.20 2.94 17.33
N TYR A 651 9.82 2.60 18.46
CA TYR A 651 10.44 3.55 19.40
C TYR A 651 11.98 3.43 19.37
N SER A 652 12.64 4.57 19.60
CA SER A 652 14.09 4.72 19.59
C SER A 652 14.63 4.89 21.01
N PHE A 653 15.55 4.02 21.41
CA PHE A 653 16.20 4.06 22.72
C PHE A 653 17.70 4.17 22.49
N SER A 654 18.29 5.31 22.86
CA SER A 654 19.71 5.59 22.62
C SER A 654 20.47 5.76 23.93
N VAL A 655 21.67 5.21 24.02
CA VAL A 655 22.56 5.33 25.18
C VAL A 655 24.02 5.37 24.75
N THR A 656 24.78 6.33 25.27
CA THR A 656 26.25 6.36 25.11
C THR A 656 26.90 5.81 26.38
N THR A 657 27.85 4.90 26.22
CA THR A 657 28.60 4.28 27.33
C THR A 657 30.09 4.19 27.01
N ASN A 658 30.91 3.85 28.00
CA ASN A 658 32.31 3.45 27.79
C ASN A 658 32.48 1.93 27.51
N GLY A 659 31.39 1.18 27.32
CA GLY A 659 31.42 -0.26 27.07
C GLY A 659 31.37 -0.57 25.57
N ALA A 660 32.30 -1.38 25.08
CA ALA A 660 32.32 -1.85 23.69
C ALA A 660 31.22 -2.91 23.43
N PRO A 661 30.74 -3.09 22.18
CA PRO A 661 29.62 -3.99 21.90
C PRO A 661 29.92 -5.45 22.21
N ALA A 662 29.07 -6.07 23.04
CA ALA A 662 29.14 -7.49 23.38
C ALA A 662 27.79 -8.19 23.14
N PRO A 663 27.78 -9.51 22.85
CA PRO A 663 26.54 -10.28 22.80
C PRO A 663 25.84 -10.31 24.16
N GLY A 664 24.54 -10.06 24.19
CA GLY A 664 23.72 -10.16 25.38
C GLY A 664 22.24 -10.35 25.02
N SER A 665 21.35 -9.86 25.89
CA SER A 665 19.92 -9.82 25.60
C SER A 665 19.27 -8.55 26.13
N SER A 666 18.19 -8.20 25.45
CA SER A 666 17.18 -7.25 25.93
C SER A 666 16.00 -8.00 26.53
N GLU A 667 15.19 -7.29 27.32
CA GLU A 667 13.90 -7.74 27.78
C GLU A 667 12.80 -6.75 27.41
N LEU A 668 11.71 -7.28 26.86
CA LEU A 668 10.45 -6.58 26.60
C LEU A 668 9.39 -7.03 27.62
N ARG A 669 8.76 -6.09 28.33
CA ARG A 669 7.60 -6.37 29.21
C ARG A 669 6.29 -6.00 28.50
N PRO A 670 5.36 -6.94 28.31
CA PRO A 670 4.01 -6.62 27.83
C PRO A 670 3.26 -5.74 28.84
N ALA A 671 2.54 -4.73 28.34
CA ALA A 671 1.75 -3.80 29.15
C ALA A 671 0.57 -4.51 29.85
N THR A 672 -0.07 -5.44 29.15
CA THR A 672 -1.14 -6.28 29.70
C THR A 672 -0.52 -7.48 30.43
N ALA A 673 -1.04 -7.80 31.63
CA ALA A 673 -0.64 -9.01 32.35
C ALA A 673 -1.08 -10.28 31.58
N GLY A 674 -0.28 -11.34 31.63
CA GLY A 674 -0.53 -12.60 30.94
C GLY A 674 0.43 -13.69 31.38
N LEU A 675 0.40 -14.85 30.73
CA LEU A 675 1.22 -16.02 31.10
C LEU A 675 2.72 -15.69 31.13
N GLN A 676 3.22 -15.04 30.08
CA GLN A 676 4.60 -14.58 30.00
C GLN A 676 4.69 -13.12 30.46
N SER A 677 5.39 -12.89 31.57
CA SER A 677 5.60 -11.56 32.16
C SER A 677 6.67 -10.73 31.44
N SER A 678 7.62 -11.38 30.77
CA SER A 678 8.60 -10.69 29.92
C SER A 678 9.21 -11.63 28.86
N PHE A 679 9.65 -11.05 27.74
CA PHE A 679 10.31 -11.77 26.65
C PHE A 679 11.76 -11.33 26.53
N SER A 680 12.69 -12.29 26.41
CA SER A 680 14.11 -12.03 26.18
C SER A 680 14.42 -12.08 24.68
N VAL A 681 15.10 -11.07 24.16
CA VAL A 681 15.53 -10.99 22.74
C VAL A 681 17.04 -10.80 22.68
N PRO A 682 17.82 -11.73 22.10
CA PRO A 682 19.26 -11.59 21.92
C PRO A 682 19.60 -10.31 21.15
N ILE A 683 20.59 -9.55 21.62
CA ILE A 683 20.99 -8.27 21.00
C ILE A 683 22.41 -7.89 21.43
N LEU A 684 23.09 -6.99 20.70
CA LEU A 684 24.31 -6.36 21.20
C LEU A 684 23.97 -5.44 22.37
N VAL A 685 24.76 -5.49 23.44
CA VAL A 685 24.66 -4.65 24.63
C VAL A 685 26.03 -4.07 24.97
N PRO A 686 26.12 -3.02 25.83
CA PRO A 686 27.41 -2.58 26.38
C PRO A 686 28.11 -3.72 27.12
N GLY A 687 29.33 -4.04 26.72
CA GLY A 687 30.21 -5.02 27.38
C GLY A 687 31.24 -4.36 28.28
N SER A 688 31.64 -5.05 29.34
CA SER A 688 32.81 -4.73 30.16
C SER A 688 34.06 -5.38 29.59
N ASP A 689 35.07 -4.59 29.23
CA ASP A 689 36.33 -5.10 28.67
C ASP A 689 37.32 -5.55 29.76
N ILE A 690 36.93 -6.59 30.49
CA ILE A 690 37.67 -7.09 31.67
C ILE A 690 39.03 -7.71 31.25
N ILE A 691 39.15 -8.18 30.00
CA ILE A 691 40.35 -8.87 29.51
C ILE A 691 41.60 -7.95 29.46
N PHE A 692 41.42 -6.65 29.23
CA PHE A 692 42.54 -5.70 29.17
C PHE A 692 42.71 -4.84 30.41
N GLN A 693 41.84 -4.98 31.42
CA GLN A 693 41.90 -4.17 32.64
C GLN A 693 43.18 -4.43 33.46
N ASP A 694 43.72 -5.65 33.36
CA ASP A 694 44.91 -6.10 34.08
C ASP A 694 46.19 -6.11 33.21
N GLY A 695 46.11 -5.82 31.91
CA GLY A 695 47.30 -5.73 31.03
C GLY A 695 48.16 -7.00 30.89
N PHE A 696 47.64 -8.18 31.26
CA PHE A 696 48.39 -9.44 31.47
C PHE A 696 49.36 -9.44 32.68
N GLU A 697 49.20 -8.52 33.64
CA GLU A 697 50.05 -8.40 34.85
C GLU A 697 49.60 -9.31 36.02
N THR A 698 48.49 -10.03 35.90
CA THR A 698 47.98 -11.00 36.89
C THR A 698 48.18 -12.46 36.40
N PRO A 699 48.87 -13.35 37.18
CA PRO A 699 49.19 -14.73 36.77
C PRO A 699 48.02 -15.72 36.68
#